data_AF-A0A2N5GMH8-F1
#
_entry.id   AF-A0A2N5GMH8-F1
#
_cell.length_a   1.000
_cell.length_b   1.000
_cell.length_c   1.000
_cell.angle_alpha   90.00
_cell.angle_beta   90.00
_cell.angle_gamma   90.00
#
_symmetry.space_group_name_H-M   'P 1'
#
loop_
_entity.id
_entity.type
_entity.pdbx_description
1 polymer ?
#
loop_
_entity_poly.entity_id
_entity_poly.type
_entity_poly.pdbx_seq_one_letter_code
_entity_poly.pdbx_strand_id
1 'polypeptide(L)'
;YQWGDYGSPHPSVPGNRFSARFTKKVNMDAGTYVFKANADDGVRVYLDNQLVIDAWPNVGFNQRSQSVNVAAGEHTIRVEYLEDAARAYLNFDFQPIAQFSEKTGKSVFYNWGSGSPRSGIPSDFFSAIFDQSNSFSAGDYFIQALADDGVKVEVDGNMLIDRWSHYTGKADRTLWLGVTEGQHTVKTHYLENVFGAAILSDIVPLDSWLAYYYPNKELSGMPAASKIISPTGSLKTLYQDFGTGSPAPGVGSDNFSAKYTTAKRVTAGEYILRAKADDGIRVYVDGKLYVDRWTNSGFREDSIKINIADRPGVPEGEKDIHWIDVEYYDLAAEGKVEVGLEPFHEAVKDQWVGEIFPNQNFQGTPYIIGGSNSLSPIAKIDYQWGNAGSPHSLVAGDNFSARFTKKLNMEAGTYAFRANADDGIRVKLDNQVIIDNWSFAPQGAGIYLPGGEHTLTVEYIEISGNAFAKLDIEKLSPNKIFYQFGKNVQYNWGLSGPATFPTDHFEAVFDQSQNVQAGDHFIQTFADDGVQVEIDGQMFINRWTDYTGTADRALWLGASSGSHTIKTRYYDNVLEAGVFSHIVPFDKWLAYYYPNKTLNGFPVAAKVLEPVGDSKRLSESHQASSPVPEVGADNFSVRYTTAKRLDAGYYSLRTRADDGIRVYVDGVLVLDRWTGGVKEDSIRLKITDRPNVAVSEKNVHWIDVEYYDDIAAGHIELSIDKQPGPIYLTTHYNYTFSQAVDKQMSVVPQTDLHSKYLRSDSLVKDDKGTWRVNGSGWNVRNGPGTSYNIVGTMVHWAPASILRTVPVTGDLNWYQIAAWMIPLRNDVEYYMNPANFAKESTQYFQFLKLSESAGLDVNEVNSKILNGKGILQGKASAFAEAGRTYGINEVYLISHALLETGDGKSELATGVRVTKVDGKDVEPKTVYNMYGIKALDSCPLECGSEYAYKMGWTTPELAIKGGAKFIAEQYIDVGQDTLYKMRWNPSAPGTHQYATDIGWAVKQVYRIKSLYDLLSNYTLIFDEPVYK
;
A
#
# COMPACT_ATOMS: atom_id res chain seq x y z
N TYR A 1 -65.58 -70.56 -23.71
CA TYR A 1 -67.03 -70.52 -23.50
C TYR A 1 -67.59 -69.23 -24.09
N GLN A 2 -68.57 -69.34 -24.99
CA GLN A 2 -69.37 -68.23 -25.50
C GLN A 2 -70.81 -68.52 -25.09
N TRP A 3 -71.26 -67.97 -23.97
CA TRP A 3 -72.65 -68.17 -23.54
C TRP A 3 -73.60 -67.22 -24.30
N GLY A 4 -73.07 -66.12 -24.86
CA GLY A 4 -73.84 -65.17 -25.66
C GLY A 4 -74.56 -64.15 -24.78
N ASP A 5 -75.41 -63.32 -25.39
CA ASP A 5 -76.16 -62.29 -24.64
C ASP A 5 -77.13 -62.98 -23.67
N TYR A 6 -76.96 -62.74 -22.36
CA TYR A 6 -77.75 -63.35 -21.28
C TYR A 6 -77.64 -64.89 -21.18
N GLY A 7 -76.59 -65.48 -21.74
CA GLY A 7 -76.38 -66.92 -21.68
C GLY A 7 -76.02 -67.41 -20.28
N SER A 8 -76.54 -68.57 -19.90
CA SER A 8 -76.28 -69.16 -18.58
C SER A 8 -75.45 -70.45 -18.66
N PRO A 9 -74.50 -70.68 -17.74
CA PRO A 9 -73.74 -71.94 -17.68
C PRO A 9 -74.59 -73.14 -17.21
N HIS A 10 -75.77 -72.90 -16.62
CA HIS A 10 -76.69 -73.96 -16.18
C HIS A 10 -78.13 -73.42 -16.07
N PRO A 11 -79.18 -74.19 -16.41
CA PRO A 11 -80.57 -73.69 -16.38
C PRO A 11 -81.06 -73.08 -15.06
N SER A 12 -80.43 -73.41 -13.93
CA SER A 12 -80.72 -72.87 -12.60
C SER A 12 -79.84 -71.69 -12.18
N VAL A 13 -78.93 -71.24 -13.03
CA VAL A 13 -78.05 -70.08 -12.81
C VAL A 13 -78.57 -68.92 -13.68
N PRO A 14 -78.67 -67.69 -13.17
CA PRO A 14 -79.04 -66.54 -13.98
C PRO A 14 -77.98 -66.23 -15.05
N GLY A 15 -78.40 -65.68 -16.19
CA GLY A 15 -77.49 -65.32 -17.29
C GLY A 15 -76.56 -64.14 -17.01
N ASN A 16 -76.79 -63.41 -15.91
CA ASN A 16 -75.98 -62.30 -15.40
C ASN A 16 -75.70 -62.52 -13.91
N ARG A 17 -74.71 -61.81 -13.35
CA ARG A 17 -74.35 -61.82 -11.91
C ARG A 17 -74.03 -63.22 -11.37
N PHE A 18 -73.26 -63.97 -12.13
CA PHE A 18 -72.78 -65.29 -11.72
C PHE A 18 -71.25 -65.30 -11.69
N SER A 19 -70.67 -66.29 -11.01
CA SER A 19 -69.25 -66.59 -11.15
C SER A 19 -69.07 -68.07 -11.45
N ALA A 20 -68.00 -68.39 -12.16
CA ALA A 20 -67.63 -69.75 -12.48
C ALA A 20 -66.18 -69.99 -12.06
N ARG A 21 -65.90 -71.19 -11.56
CA ARG A 21 -64.55 -71.66 -11.28
C ARG A 21 -64.30 -72.95 -12.03
N PHE A 22 -63.25 -72.95 -12.83
CA PHE A 22 -62.77 -74.10 -13.57
C PHE A 22 -61.45 -74.56 -12.92
N THR A 23 -61.25 -75.87 -12.79
CA THR A 23 -60.02 -76.42 -12.24
C THR A 23 -59.62 -77.66 -13.03
N LYS A 24 -58.36 -77.72 -13.42
CA LYS A 24 -57.79 -78.83 -14.18
C LYS A 24 -56.39 -79.14 -13.65
N LYS A 25 -56.09 -80.43 -13.48
CA LYS A 25 -54.71 -80.91 -13.36
C LYS A 25 -54.16 -81.20 -14.74
N VAL A 26 -52.94 -80.76 -15.02
CA VAL A 26 -52.26 -80.97 -16.30
C VAL A 26 -50.79 -81.27 -16.04
N ASN A 27 -50.28 -82.32 -16.68
CA ASN A 27 -48.84 -82.54 -16.74
C ASN A 27 -48.24 -81.58 -17.77
N MET A 28 -47.29 -80.76 -17.34
CA MET A 28 -46.58 -79.80 -18.18
C MET A 28 -45.10 -80.17 -18.19
N ASP A 29 -44.44 -79.94 -19.33
CA ASP A 29 -42.99 -80.04 -19.42
C ASP A 29 -42.34 -78.81 -18.75
N ALA A 30 -41.08 -78.92 -18.35
CA ALA A 30 -40.35 -77.76 -17.85
C ALA A 30 -40.17 -76.74 -18.98
N GLY A 31 -40.54 -75.48 -18.71
CA GLY A 31 -40.39 -74.40 -19.69
C GLY A 31 -41.24 -73.18 -19.34
N THR A 32 -41.11 -72.13 -20.15
CA THR A 32 -41.96 -70.95 -20.03
C THR A 32 -43.24 -71.15 -20.83
N TYR A 33 -44.39 -70.87 -20.21
CA TYR A 33 -45.71 -70.93 -20.84
C TYR A 33 -46.36 -69.56 -20.79
N VAL A 34 -47.02 -69.16 -21.88
CA VAL A 34 -47.91 -68.00 -21.90
C VAL A 34 -49.31 -68.45 -21.56
N PHE A 35 -49.87 -67.88 -20.50
CA PHE A 35 -51.27 -68.00 -20.10
C PHE A 35 -52.04 -66.84 -20.71
N LYS A 36 -53.12 -67.09 -21.43
CA LYS A 36 -53.97 -66.06 -22.06
C LYS A 36 -55.39 -66.22 -21.55
N ALA A 37 -55.94 -65.18 -20.94
CA ALA A 37 -57.31 -65.11 -20.48
C ALA A 37 -58.02 -63.94 -21.16
N ASN A 38 -59.19 -64.22 -21.71
CA ASN A 38 -60.01 -63.28 -22.45
C ASN A 38 -61.40 -63.35 -21.83
N ALA A 39 -61.80 -62.30 -21.12
CA ALA A 39 -63.08 -62.25 -20.43
C ALA A 39 -63.77 -60.92 -20.72
N ASP A 40 -65.10 -60.94 -20.85
CA ASP A 40 -65.91 -59.74 -20.98
C ASP A 40 -66.04 -58.96 -19.66
N ASP A 41 -65.91 -59.64 -18.52
CA ASP A 41 -65.90 -59.05 -17.18
C ASP A 41 -64.64 -59.49 -16.40
N GLY A 42 -64.79 -60.09 -15.21
CA GLY A 42 -63.67 -60.41 -14.32
C GLY A 42 -63.04 -61.77 -14.60
N VAL A 43 -61.71 -61.86 -14.60
CA VAL A 43 -61.01 -63.17 -14.66
C VAL A 43 -59.78 -63.22 -13.76
N ARG A 44 -59.57 -64.35 -13.09
CA ARG A 44 -58.34 -64.70 -12.40
C ARG A 44 -57.85 -66.06 -12.82
N VAL A 45 -56.55 -66.20 -13.07
CA VAL A 45 -55.93 -67.49 -13.39
C VAL A 45 -54.90 -67.80 -12.32
N TYR A 46 -54.92 -69.01 -11.79
CA TYR A 46 -53.95 -69.52 -10.83
C TYR A 46 -53.25 -70.75 -11.38
N LEU A 47 -51.94 -70.87 -11.14
CA LEU A 47 -51.12 -72.06 -11.34
C LEU A 47 -50.61 -72.50 -9.96
N ASP A 48 -50.95 -73.72 -9.53
CA ASP A 48 -50.60 -74.26 -8.20
C ASP A 48 -50.93 -73.33 -7.02
N ASN A 49 -52.14 -72.76 -7.08
CA ASN A 49 -52.65 -71.75 -6.16
C ASN A 49 -51.93 -70.39 -6.18
N GLN A 50 -50.88 -70.21 -6.98
CA GLN A 50 -50.28 -68.90 -7.24
C GLN A 50 -51.09 -68.15 -8.29
N LEU A 51 -51.45 -66.89 -8.00
CA LEU A 51 -52.19 -66.04 -8.92
C LEU A 51 -51.26 -65.57 -10.06
N VAL A 52 -51.64 -65.88 -11.31
CA VAL A 52 -50.89 -65.62 -12.53
C VAL A 52 -51.49 -64.45 -13.33
N ILE A 53 -52.81 -64.41 -13.45
CA ILE A 53 -53.54 -63.29 -14.06
C ILE A 53 -54.55 -62.80 -13.03
N ASP A 54 -54.55 -61.50 -12.74
CA ASP A 54 -55.55 -60.85 -11.89
C ASP A 54 -56.22 -59.68 -12.63
N ALA A 55 -57.48 -59.89 -13.03
CA ALA A 55 -58.32 -58.88 -13.65
C ALA A 55 -59.71 -58.90 -13.00
N TRP A 56 -59.79 -58.60 -11.70
CA TRP A 56 -61.02 -58.73 -10.90
C TRP A 56 -61.32 -57.53 -9.98
N PRO A 57 -62.54 -56.94 -10.00
CA PRO A 57 -63.52 -56.96 -11.08
C PRO A 57 -63.10 -55.95 -12.17
N ASN A 58 -63.18 -56.32 -13.44
CA ASN A 58 -62.93 -55.39 -14.53
C ASN A 58 -64.18 -55.35 -15.41
N VAL A 59 -64.85 -54.20 -15.48
CA VAL A 59 -66.22 -54.04 -16.00
C VAL A 59 -66.26 -53.82 -17.52
N GLY A 60 -65.54 -54.68 -18.27
CA GLY A 60 -65.51 -54.61 -19.73
C GLY A 60 -64.56 -55.63 -20.37
N PHE A 61 -64.65 -55.80 -21.70
CA PHE A 61 -63.88 -56.83 -22.41
C PHE A 61 -62.37 -56.61 -22.29
N ASN A 62 -61.68 -57.57 -21.68
CA ASN A 62 -60.25 -57.50 -21.41
C ASN A 62 -59.55 -58.79 -21.84
N GLN A 63 -58.55 -58.62 -22.71
CA GLN A 63 -57.53 -59.62 -22.96
C GLN A 63 -56.37 -59.42 -21.99
N ARG A 64 -55.94 -60.49 -21.33
CA ARG A 64 -54.76 -60.53 -20.49
C ARG A 64 -53.91 -61.73 -20.86
N SER A 65 -52.60 -61.54 -20.83
CA SER A 65 -51.64 -62.60 -21.01
C SER A 65 -50.50 -62.45 -20.03
N GLN A 66 -50.00 -63.57 -19.51
CA GLN A 66 -48.86 -63.61 -18.60
C GLN A 66 -48.00 -64.83 -18.93
N SER A 67 -46.69 -64.61 -19.07
CA SER A 67 -45.71 -65.69 -19.20
C SER A 67 -45.22 -66.14 -17.83
N VAL A 68 -45.13 -67.46 -17.62
CA VAL A 68 -44.74 -68.07 -16.34
C VAL A 68 -43.79 -69.23 -16.60
N ASN A 69 -42.73 -69.34 -15.80
CA ASN A 69 -41.88 -70.53 -15.79
C ASN A 69 -42.58 -71.65 -15.03
N VAL A 70 -42.72 -72.79 -15.69
CA VAL A 70 -43.37 -73.98 -15.17
C VAL A 70 -42.32 -75.08 -15.04
N ALA A 71 -42.29 -75.76 -13.89
CA ALA A 71 -41.44 -76.94 -13.70
C ALA A 71 -42.01 -78.14 -14.46
N ALA A 72 -41.22 -79.20 -14.66
CA ALA A 72 -41.79 -80.44 -15.19
C ALA A 72 -42.64 -81.12 -14.10
N GLY A 73 -43.86 -81.53 -14.43
CA GLY A 73 -44.70 -82.29 -13.50
C GLY A 73 -46.19 -81.98 -13.63
N GLU A 74 -46.97 -82.48 -12.66
CA GLU A 74 -48.41 -82.22 -12.57
C GLU A 74 -48.66 -80.86 -11.92
N HIS A 75 -49.36 -79.98 -12.63
CA HIS A 75 -49.74 -78.65 -12.18
C HIS A 75 -51.26 -78.50 -12.12
N THR A 76 -51.76 -77.73 -11.16
CA THR A 76 -53.17 -77.38 -11.03
C THR A 76 -53.43 -75.99 -11.58
N ILE A 77 -54.18 -75.89 -12.67
CA ILE A 77 -54.67 -74.62 -13.21
C ILE A 77 -56.08 -74.38 -12.69
N ARG A 78 -56.31 -73.21 -12.10
CA ARG A 78 -57.63 -72.73 -11.67
C ARG A 78 -57.95 -71.42 -12.37
N VAL A 79 -59.09 -71.35 -13.06
CA VAL A 79 -59.60 -70.11 -13.66
C VAL A 79 -60.87 -69.73 -12.93
N GLU A 80 -60.94 -68.51 -12.43
CA GLU A 80 -62.13 -67.91 -11.85
C GLU A 80 -62.64 -66.82 -12.77
N TYR A 81 -63.94 -66.80 -13.01
CA TYR A 81 -64.60 -65.87 -13.91
C TYR A 81 -65.83 -65.25 -13.23
N LEU A 82 -66.02 -63.95 -13.42
CA LEU A 82 -67.18 -63.18 -13.00
C LEU A 82 -67.92 -62.74 -14.24
N GLU A 83 -69.21 -63.01 -14.29
CA GLU A 83 -70.16 -62.31 -15.15
C GLU A 83 -70.93 -61.32 -14.28
N ASP A 84 -70.87 -60.03 -14.59
CA ASP A 84 -71.69 -59.00 -13.96
C ASP A 84 -72.95 -58.73 -14.79
N ALA A 85 -72.80 -58.35 -16.06
CA ALA A 85 -73.93 -58.07 -16.94
C ALA A 85 -73.63 -58.17 -18.45
N ALA A 86 -74.65 -58.62 -19.19
CA ALA A 86 -74.74 -58.66 -20.65
C ALA A 86 -74.15 -59.92 -21.28
N ARG A 87 -72.96 -59.85 -21.90
CA ARG A 87 -72.49 -60.87 -22.84
C ARG A 87 -71.39 -61.74 -22.24
N ALA A 88 -71.80 -62.76 -21.50
CA ALA A 88 -70.86 -63.69 -20.88
C ALA A 88 -69.90 -64.39 -21.87
N TYR A 89 -68.61 -64.10 -21.72
CA TYR A 89 -67.51 -64.63 -22.51
C TYR A 89 -66.29 -64.95 -21.64
N LEU A 90 -65.82 -66.20 -21.75
CA LEU A 90 -64.53 -66.61 -21.17
C LEU A 90 -63.77 -67.47 -22.16
N ASN A 91 -62.57 -67.04 -22.53
CA ASN A 91 -61.57 -67.86 -23.20
C ASN A 91 -60.33 -67.92 -22.33
N PHE A 92 -59.84 -69.13 -22.07
CA PHE A 92 -58.56 -69.34 -21.41
C PHE A 92 -57.78 -70.35 -22.22
N ASP A 93 -56.53 -70.00 -22.53
CA ASP A 93 -55.60 -70.84 -23.25
C ASP A 93 -54.21 -70.73 -22.62
N PHE A 94 -53.38 -71.76 -22.79
CA PHE A 94 -51.99 -71.73 -22.41
C PHE A 94 -51.15 -72.58 -23.35
N GLN A 95 -49.97 -72.10 -23.70
CA GLN A 95 -49.06 -72.81 -24.60
C GLN A 95 -47.60 -72.53 -24.21
N PRO A 96 -46.68 -73.49 -24.44
CA PRO A 96 -45.26 -73.23 -24.26
C PRO A 96 -44.82 -72.17 -25.28
N ILE A 97 -43.95 -71.26 -24.87
CA ILE A 97 -43.36 -70.29 -25.80
C ILE A 97 -42.11 -70.87 -26.45
N ALA A 98 -41.80 -70.42 -27.67
CA ALA A 98 -40.59 -70.87 -28.37
C ALA A 98 -39.35 -70.41 -27.60
N GLN A 99 -38.43 -71.33 -27.32
CA GLN A 99 -37.14 -71.03 -26.68
C GLN A 99 -35.99 -71.34 -27.63
N PHE A 100 -34.98 -70.48 -27.66
CA PHE A 100 -33.69 -70.82 -28.27
C PHE A 100 -32.53 -70.53 -27.33
N SER A 101 -31.36 -71.07 -27.68
CA SER A 101 -30.13 -70.79 -26.96
C SER A 101 -29.02 -70.49 -27.96
N GLU A 102 -28.15 -69.56 -27.59
CA GLU A 102 -27.04 -69.10 -28.42
C GLU A 102 -25.82 -68.88 -27.55
N LYS A 103 -24.66 -69.36 -28.00
CA LYS A 103 -23.39 -69.06 -27.34
C LYS A 103 -22.86 -67.73 -27.86
N THR A 104 -22.62 -66.80 -26.96
CA THR A 104 -22.16 -65.45 -27.24
C THR A 104 -20.81 -65.19 -26.58
N GLY A 105 -20.21 -64.02 -26.86
CA GLY A 105 -19.03 -63.55 -26.15
C GLY A 105 -19.37 -62.97 -24.78
N LYS A 106 -18.55 -62.04 -24.29
CA LYS A 106 -18.80 -61.32 -23.02
C LYS A 106 -19.92 -60.27 -23.12
N SER A 107 -20.50 -60.08 -24.31
CA SER A 107 -21.58 -59.13 -24.60
C SER A 107 -22.69 -59.81 -25.38
N VAL A 108 -23.92 -59.42 -25.08
CA VAL A 108 -25.15 -59.76 -25.80
C VAL A 108 -25.75 -58.45 -26.29
N PHE A 109 -26.02 -58.33 -27.58
CA PHE A 109 -26.67 -57.16 -28.16
C PHE A 109 -27.58 -57.61 -29.29
N TYR A 110 -28.88 -57.64 -29.03
CA TYR A 110 -29.91 -57.91 -30.03
C TYR A 110 -31.03 -56.89 -29.91
N ASN A 111 -31.39 -56.28 -31.03
CA ASN A 111 -32.53 -55.38 -31.14
C ASN A 111 -33.30 -55.79 -32.40
N TRP A 112 -34.36 -56.57 -32.22
CA TRP A 112 -35.19 -57.07 -33.30
C TRP A 112 -36.37 -56.14 -33.60
N GLY A 113 -36.64 -55.14 -32.76
CA GLY A 113 -37.83 -54.31 -32.87
C GLY A 113 -39.08 -55.17 -32.95
N SER A 114 -40.01 -54.87 -33.86
CA SER A 114 -41.20 -55.70 -34.08
C SER A 114 -40.95 -57.02 -34.83
N GLY A 115 -39.69 -57.34 -35.12
CA GLY A 115 -39.27 -58.56 -35.81
C GLY A 115 -39.09 -59.76 -34.89
N SER A 116 -38.49 -60.82 -35.41
CA SER A 116 -38.14 -62.02 -34.63
C SER A 116 -36.67 -62.42 -34.78
N PRO A 117 -36.10 -63.19 -33.83
CA PRO A 117 -34.68 -63.54 -33.85
C PRO A 117 -34.23 -64.32 -35.09
N ARG A 118 -35.10 -65.20 -35.58
CA ARG A 118 -34.89 -66.03 -36.77
C ARG A 118 -36.18 -66.68 -37.22
N SER A 119 -36.17 -67.21 -38.43
CA SER A 119 -37.27 -68.03 -38.96
C SER A 119 -37.61 -69.18 -37.99
N GLY A 120 -38.89 -69.34 -37.68
CA GLY A 120 -39.41 -70.34 -36.73
C GLY A 120 -39.55 -69.87 -35.28
N ILE A 121 -39.07 -68.68 -34.94
CA ILE A 121 -39.36 -68.00 -33.66
C ILE A 121 -40.35 -66.86 -33.94
N PRO A 122 -41.45 -66.73 -33.18
CA PRO A 122 -42.41 -65.64 -33.35
C PRO A 122 -41.81 -64.28 -32.96
N SER A 123 -42.45 -63.17 -33.37
CA SER A 123 -42.07 -61.81 -32.99
C SER A 123 -42.31 -61.53 -31.50
N ASP A 124 -43.38 -62.12 -30.97
CA ASP A 124 -43.85 -61.96 -29.60
C ASP A 124 -43.92 -63.34 -28.92
N PHE A 125 -43.88 -63.38 -27.60
CA PHE A 125 -43.98 -64.61 -26.80
C PHE A 125 -42.90 -65.64 -27.17
N PHE A 126 -41.63 -65.30 -26.97
CA PHE A 126 -40.50 -66.23 -27.05
C PHE A 126 -39.54 -66.05 -25.88
N SER A 127 -38.61 -66.97 -25.70
CA SER A 127 -37.51 -66.81 -24.74
C SER A 127 -36.17 -67.17 -25.36
N ALA A 128 -35.09 -66.65 -24.81
CA ALA A 128 -33.74 -66.91 -25.24
C ALA A 128 -32.82 -67.17 -24.03
N ILE A 129 -31.82 -68.03 -24.21
CA ILE A 129 -30.70 -68.17 -23.28
C ILE A 129 -29.41 -67.87 -24.03
N PHE A 130 -28.76 -66.78 -23.65
CA PHE A 130 -27.45 -66.41 -24.16
C PHE A 130 -26.37 -66.92 -23.22
N ASP A 131 -25.55 -67.86 -23.72
CA ASP A 131 -24.41 -68.39 -23.00
C ASP A 131 -23.18 -67.51 -23.23
N GLN A 132 -22.91 -66.63 -22.27
CA GLN A 132 -21.76 -65.71 -22.21
C GLN A 132 -20.56 -66.33 -21.47
N SER A 133 -20.61 -67.64 -21.16
CA SER A 133 -19.55 -68.33 -20.42
C SER A 133 -18.21 -68.22 -21.14
N ASN A 134 -17.20 -67.76 -20.41
CA ASN A 134 -15.89 -67.41 -20.98
C ASN A 134 -14.78 -67.50 -19.93
N SER A 135 -13.54 -67.27 -20.36
CA SER A 135 -12.41 -67.04 -19.46
C SER A 135 -12.44 -65.59 -18.96
N PHE A 136 -12.40 -65.42 -17.63
CA PHE A 136 -12.28 -64.14 -16.96
C PHE A 136 -10.93 -64.04 -16.25
N SER A 137 -10.42 -62.82 -16.16
CA SER A 137 -9.22 -62.51 -15.37
C SER A 137 -9.64 -62.32 -13.92
N ALA A 138 -8.71 -62.56 -12.98
CA ALA A 138 -8.99 -62.27 -11.58
C ALA A 138 -9.31 -60.78 -11.39
N GLY A 139 -10.37 -60.46 -10.66
CA GLY A 139 -10.79 -59.08 -10.40
C GLY A 139 -12.26 -58.93 -10.08
N ASP A 140 -12.72 -57.69 -9.99
CA ASP A 140 -14.12 -57.36 -9.78
C ASP A 140 -14.78 -56.95 -11.09
N TYR A 141 -16.07 -57.25 -11.22
CA TYR A 141 -16.89 -56.95 -12.40
C TYR A 141 -18.23 -56.35 -11.97
N PHE A 142 -18.86 -55.60 -12.87
CA PHE A 142 -20.29 -55.34 -12.80
C PHE A 142 -20.99 -55.90 -14.04
N ILE A 143 -22.24 -56.27 -13.87
CA ILE A 143 -23.09 -56.77 -14.95
C ILE A 143 -24.24 -55.80 -15.11
N GLN A 144 -24.51 -55.38 -16.34
CA GLN A 144 -25.69 -54.59 -16.67
C GLN A 144 -26.44 -55.27 -17.81
N ALA A 145 -27.75 -55.42 -17.62
CA ALA A 145 -28.65 -55.95 -18.63
C ALA A 145 -29.83 -55.00 -18.85
N LEU A 146 -30.11 -54.68 -20.12
CA LEU A 146 -31.24 -53.88 -20.55
C LEU A 146 -32.11 -54.75 -21.45
N ALA A 147 -33.37 -54.90 -21.10
CA ALA A 147 -34.31 -55.74 -21.83
C ALA A 147 -35.65 -55.04 -21.96
N ASP A 148 -36.34 -55.25 -23.08
CA ASP A 148 -37.72 -54.76 -23.25
C ASP A 148 -38.72 -55.49 -22.34
N ASP A 149 -38.41 -56.75 -22.06
CA ASP A 149 -39.24 -57.62 -21.25
C ASP A 149 -38.40 -58.26 -20.13
N GLY A 150 -38.65 -59.52 -19.78
CA GLY A 150 -37.97 -60.18 -18.66
C GLY A 150 -36.49 -60.45 -18.95
N VAL A 151 -35.65 -60.22 -17.95
CA VAL A 151 -34.24 -60.57 -17.96
C VAL A 151 -33.77 -61.18 -16.65
N LYS A 152 -32.95 -62.20 -16.77
CA LYS A 152 -32.28 -62.88 -15.67
C LYS A 152 -30.82 -63.09 -16.05
N VAL A 153 -29.89 -62.90 -15.12
CA VAL A 153 -28.49 -63.22 -15.35
C VAL A 153 -27.99 -64.16 -14.26
N GLU A 154 -27.62 -65.36 -14.66
CA GLU A 154 -27.03 -66.42 -13.85
C GLU A 154 -25.52 -66.41 -14.01
N VAL A 155 -24.79 -66.43 -12.89
CA VAL A 155 -23.33 -66.53 -12.86
C VAL A 155 -22.92 -67.60 -11.86
N ASP A 156 -22.22 -68.63 -12.35
CA ASP A 156 -21.76 -69.78 -11.55
C ASP A 156 -22.85 -70.41 -10.68
N GLY A 157 -24.06 -70.53 -11.26
CA GLY A 157 -25.24 -71.08 -10.60
C GLY A 157 -26.00 -70.09 -9.71
N ASN A 158 -25.52 -68.85 -9.56
CA ASN A 158 -26.16 -67.82 -8.74
C ASN A 158 -26.91 -66.80 -9.61
N MET A 159 -28.16 -66.51 -9.28
CA MET A 159 -28.97 -65.51 -9.97
C MET A 159 -28.63 -64.11 -9.45
N LEU A 160 -27.83 -63.36 -10.20
CA LEU A 160 -27.40 -62.02 -9.80
C LEU A 160 -28.35 -60.91 -10.30
N ILE A 161 -29.08 -61.16 -11.38
CA ILE A 161 -30.22 -60.34 -11.84
C ILE A 161 -31.42 -61.27 -11.98
N ASP A 162 -32.57 -60.90 -11.40
CA ASP A 162 -33.81 -61.67 -11.50
C ASP A 162 -35.04 -60.78 -11.67
N ARG A 163 -35.34 -60.40 -12.91
CA ARG A 163 -36.57 -59.69 -13.29
C ARG A 163 -37.28 -60.45 -14.40
N TRP A 164 -38.30 -61.24 -14.07
CA TRP A 164 -39.07 -62.01 -15.08
C TRP A 164 -40.42 -61.38 -15.49
N SER A 165 -40.62 -60.11 -15.17
CA SER A 165 -41.85 -59.36 -15.43
C SER A 165 -41.73 -58.44 -16.65
N HIS A 166 -42.85 -58.20 -17.35
CA HIS A 166 -42.98 -57.24 -18.46
C HIS A 166 -42.64 -55.81 -18.00
N TYR A 167 -41.62 -55.19 -18.61
CA TYR A 167 -41.12 -53.86 -18.26
C TYR A 167 -40.28 -53.29 -19.40
N THR A 168 -40.84 -52.33 -20.14
CA THR A 168 -40.16 -51.74 -21.30
C THR A 168 -38.93 -50.94 -20.89
N GLY A 169 -37.79 -51.24 -21.52
CA GLY A 169 -36.58 -50.41 -21.50
C GLY A 169 -35.89 -50.21 -20.14
N LYS A 170 -36.06 -51.11 -19.17
CA LYS A 170 -35.40 -51.00 -17.87
C LYS A 170 -34.03 -51.69 -17.85
N ALA A 171 -32.99 -50.95 -17.46
CA ALA A 171 -31.67 -51.52 -17.15
C ALA A 171 -31.61 -52.00 -15.70
N ASP A 172 -31.15 -53.23 -15.50
CA ASP A 172 -30.83 -53.81 -14.20
C ASP A 172 -29.32 -54.03 -14.11
N ARG A 173 -28.74 -53.80 -12.93
CA ARG A 173 -27.29 -53.88 -12.70
C ARG A 173 -26.97 -54.58 -11.38
N THR A 174 -25.83 -55.25 -11.33
CA THR A 174 -25.35 -55.98 -10.15
C THR A 174 -23.82 -56.04 -10.13
N LEU A 175 -23.24 -56.34 -8.97
CA LEU A 175 -21.80 -56.52 -8.79
C LEU A 175 -21.45 -58.01 -8.76
N TRP A 176 -20.32 -58.36 -9.38
CA TRP A 176 -19.73 -59.69 -9.33
C TRP A 176 -18.28 -59.55 -8.86
N LEU A 177 -18.09 -59.66 -7.54
CA LEU A 177 -16.84 -59.35 -6.86
C LEU A 177 -16.01 -60.61 -6.60
N GLY A 178 -14.68 -60.44 -6.51
CA GLY A 178 -13.76 -61.52 -6.16
C GLY A 178 -13.69 -62.63 -7.20
N VAL A 179 -13.88 -62.31 -8.48
CA VAL A 179 -13.82 -63.28 -9.57
C VAL A 179 -12.40 -63.83 -9.66
N THR A 180 -12.29 -65.16 -9.68
CA THR A 180 -11.01 -65.85 -9.84
C THR A 180 -10.60 -65.89 -11.31
N GLU A 181 -9.31 -66.02 -11.59
CA GLU A 181 -8.88 -66.25 -12.97
C GLU A 181 -9.32 -67.65 -13.43
N GLY A 182 -9.98 -67.76 -14.58
CA GLY A 182 -10.40 -69.04 -15.14
C GLY A 182 -11.69 -68.99 -15.93
N GLN A 183 -12.23 -70.17 -16.22
CA GLN A 183 -13.53 -70.33 -16.87
C GLN A 183 -14.65 -70.11 -15.86
N HIS A 184 -15.60 -69.25 -16.20
CA HIS A 184 -16.81 -69.02 -15.42
C HIS A 184 -18.05 -69.18 -16.31
N THR A 185 -19.14 -69.63 -15.69
CA THR A 185 -20.41 -69.80 -16.39
C THR A 185 -21.25 -68.54 -16.24
N VAL A 186 -21.68 -67.96 -17.35
CA VAL A 186 -22.54 -66.77 -17.37
C VAL A 186 -23.65 -66.99 -18.38
N LYS A 187 -24.91 -66.93 -17.93
CA LYS A 187 -26.08 -67.09 -18.80
C LYS A 187 -27.05 -65.95 -18.60
N THR A 188 -27.39 -65.27 -19.69
CA THR A 188 -28.46 -64.28 -19.72
C THR A 188 -29.71 -64.93 -20.29
N HIS A 189 -30.77 -64.99 -19.50
CA HIS A 189 -32.09 -65.43 -19.94
C HIS A 189 -32.91 -64.20 -20.30
N TYR A 190 -33.51 -64.23 -21.49
CA TYR A 190 -34.41 -63.21 -21.98
C TYR A 190 -35.80 -63.81 -22.19
N LEU A 191 -36.81 -63.06 -21.81
CA LEU A 191 -38.20 -63.32 -22.11
C LEU A 191 -38.68 -62.19 -22.99
N GLU A 192 -39.29 -62.51 -24.12
CA GLU A 192 -40.10 -61.61 -24.93
C GLU A 192 -41.58 -61.94 -24.71
N ASN A 193 -42.37 -60.93 -24.38
CA ASN A 193 -43.81 -61.03 -24.26
C ASN A 193 -44.49 -60.37 -25.46
N VAL A 194 -44.64 -59.05 -25.45
CA VAL A 194 -45.39 -58.30 -26.46
C VAL A 194 -44.71 -56.97 -26.74
N PHE A 195 -44.76 -56.56 -28.01
CA PHE A 195 -44.28 -55.26 -28.50
C PHE A 195 -42.76 -55.06 -28.40
N GLY A 196 -42.03 -55.44 -29.45
CA GLY A 196 -40.67 -54.93 -29.65
C GLY A 196 -39.61 -55.68 -28.84
N ALA A 197 -38.87 -56.57 -29.49
CA ALA A 197 -37.90 -57.41 -28.79
C ALA A 197 -36.48 -56.83 -28.81
N ALA A 198 -35.90 -56.60 -27.63
CA ALA A 198 -34.51 -56.18 -27.48
C ALA A 198 -33.89 -56.64 -26.15
N ILE A 199 -32.63 -57.07 -26.22
CA ILE A 199 -31.81 -57.49 -25.08
C ILE A 199 -30.36 -57.07 -25.27
N LEU A 200 -29.84 -56.40 -24.25
CA LEU A 200 -28.44 -56.10 -24.06
C LEU A 200 -28.01 -56.70 -22.72
N SER A 201 -26.85 -57.35 -22.67
CA SER A 201 -26.27 -57.85 -21.41
C SER A 201 -24.75 -57.88 -21.51
N ASP A 202 -24.09 -57.13 -20.65
CA ASP A 202 -22.65 -56.90 -20.71
C ASP A 202 -21.99 -57.22 -19.36
N ILE A 203 -20.92 -58.01 -19.38
CA ILE A 203 -20.05 -58.29 -18.22
C ILE A 203 -18.83 -57.38 -18.30
N VAL A 204 -18.74 -56.43 -17.39
CA VAL A 204 -17.83 -55.29 -17.50
C VAL A 204 -16.82 -55.33 -16.34
N PRO A 205 -15.50 -55.34 -16.61
CA PRO A 205 -14.50 -55.18 -15.55
C PRO A 205 -14.76 -53.89 -14.76
N LEU A 206 -14.62 -53.94 -13.44
CA LEU A 206 -14.70 -52.72 -12.63
C LEU A 206 -13.73 -51.65 -13.17
N ASP A 207 -14.06 -50.38 -12.97
CA ASP A 207 -13.40 -49.21 -13.57
C ASP A 207 -13.57 -48.99 -15.08
N SER A 208 -13.93 -50.01 -15.85
CA SER A 208 -14.30 -49.84 -17.25
C SER A 208 -15.68 -49.20 -17.37
N TRP A 209 -15.94 -48.58 -18.52
CA TRP A 209 -17.19 -47.88 -18.80
C TRP A 209 -18.00 -48.66 -19.83
N LEU A 210 -19.29 -48.87 -19.55
CA LEU A 210 -20.24 -49.42 -20.51
C LEU A 210 -21.01 -48.27 -21.14
N ALA A 211 -20.92 -48.12 -22.45
CA ALA A 211 -21.68 -47.15 -23.22
C ALA A 211 -22.88 -47.82 -23.90
N TYR A 212 -24.05 -47.21 -23.76
CA TYR A 212 -25.22 -47.45 -24.62
C TYR A 212 -25.46 -46.21 -25.49
N TYR A 213 -25.43 -46.37 -26.81
CA TYR A 213 -25.56 -45.28 -27.78
C TYR A 213 -26.95 -45.24 -28.40
N TYR A 214 -27.49 -44.04 -28.55
CA TYR A 214 -28.84 -43.78 -29.06
C TYR A 214 -28.75 -42.87 -30.29
N PRO A 215 -29.46 -43.16 -31.39
CA PRO A 215 -29.46 -42.36 -32.61
C PRO A 215 -30.40 -41.14 -32.51
N ASN A 216 -30.43 -40.50 -31.34
CA ASN A 216 -31.18 -39.29 -31.02
C ASN A 216 -30.52 -38.61 -29.81
N LYS A 217 -30.82 -37.33 -29.56
CA LYS A 217 -30.23 -36.59 -28.43
C LYS A 217 -30.99 -36.78 -27.10
N GLU A 218 -32.16 -37.40 -27.13
CA GLU A 218 -33.09 -37.51 -26.00
C GLU A 218 -32.85 -38.74 -25.11
N LEU A 219 -31.86 -39.60 -25.43
CA LEU A 219 -31.67 -40.92 -24.79
C LEU A 219 -32.94 -41.78 -24.85
N SER A 220 -33.71 -41.66 -25.93
CA SER A 220 -35.02 -42.28 -26.09
C SER A 220 -34.97 -43.57 -26.91
N GLY A 221 -35.86 -44.51 -26.57
CA GLY A 221 -35.95 -45.83 -27.20
C GLY A 221 -34.87 -46.81 -26.72
N MET A 222 -34.70 -47.91 -27.45
CA MET A 222 -33.62 -48.86 -27.20
C MET A 222 -32.30 -48.39 -27.81
N PRO A 223 -31.14 -48.65 -27.17
CA PRO A 223 -29.84 -48.33 -27.75
C PRO A 223 -29.64 -49.00 -29.11
N ALA A 224 -28.98 -48.30 -30.03
CA ALA A 224 -28.58 -48.83 -31.33
C ALA A 224 -27.23 -49.57 -31.29
N ALA A 225 -26.41 -49.32 -30.25
CA ALA A 225 -25.16 -50.02 -30.02
C ALA A 225 -24.76 -50.02 -28.54
N SER A 226 -23.94 -50.98 -28.14
CA SER A 226 -23.20 -50.97 -26.87
C SER A 226 -21.69 -51.10 -27.07
N LYS A 227 -20.91 -50.59 -26.11
CA LYS A 227 -19.45 -50.66 -26.14
C LYS A 227 -18.87 -50.67 -24.73
N ILE A 228 -17.96 -51.60 -24.45
CA ILE A 228 -17.11 -51.54 -23.25
C ILE A 228 -15.86 -50.73 -23.57
N ILE A 229 -15.61 -49.70 -22.76
CA ILE A 229 -14.54 -48.73 -22.92
C ILE A 229 -13.57 -48.89 -21.75
N SER A 230 -12.31 -49.13 -22.06
CA SER A 230 -11.25 -49.19 -21.05
C SER A 230 -10.99 -47.81 -20.44
N PRO A 231 -10.72 -47.71 -19.13
CA PRO A 231 -10.45 -46.43 -18.48
C PRO A 231 -9.10 -45.86 -18.91
N THR A 232 -9.00 -44.52 -18.94
CA THR A 232 -7.78 -43.80 -19.37
C THR A 232 -7.03 -43.17 -18.19
N GLY A 233 -5.70 -43.25 -18.21
CA GLY A 233 -4.82 -42.58 -17.23
C GLY A 233 -4.90 -43.13 -15.80
N SER A 234 -4.18 -42.49 -14.88
CA SER A 234 -4.13 -42.87 -13.45
C SER A 234 -5.45 -42.66 -12.72
N LEU A 235 -6.24 -41.68 -13.15
CA LEU A 235 -7.58 -41.40 -12.62
C LEU A 235 -8.67 -42.32 -13.20
N LYS A 236 -8.31 -43.22 -14.12
CA LYS A 236 -9.21 -44.18 -14.76
C LYS A 236 -10.46 -43.51 -15.38
N THR A 237 -10.27 -42.41 -16.10
CA THR A 237 -11.35 -41.55 -16.61
C THR A 237 -12.11 -42.21 -17.77
N LEU A 238 -13.37 -41.78 -17.97
CA LEU A 238 -14.04 -41.90 -19.26
C LEU A 238 -13.36 -40.89 -20.20
N TYR A 239 -12.94 -41.35 -21.39
CA TYR A 239 -12.48 -40.47 -22.46
C TYR A 239 -12.93 -41.04 -23.79
N GLN A 240 -13.72 -40.28 -24.54
CA GLN A 240 -14.02 -40.56 -25.94
C GLN A 240 -13.89 -39.27 -26.74
N ASP A 241 -13.23 -39.37 -27.88
CA ASP A 241 -13.05 -38.30 -28.85
C ASP A 241 -13.51 -38.84 -30.19
N PHE A 242 -14.70 -38.41 -30.63
CA PHE A 242 -15.34 -38.86 -31.85
C PHE A 242 -14.94 -38.00 -33.05
N GLY A 243 -14.36 -36.81 -32.82
CA GLY A 243 -14.22 -35.78 -33.84
C GLY A 243 -15.57 -35.58 -34.55
N THR A 244 -15.57 -35.54 -35.88
CA THR A 244 -16.80 -35.47 -36.69
C THR A 244 -17.38 -36.84 -37.07
N GLY A 245 -16.97 -37.90 -36.38
CA GLY A 245 -17.30 -39.28 -36.69
C GLY A 245 -18.45 -39.87 -35.88
N SER A 246 -18.94 -41.03 -36.30
CA SER A 246 -19.95 -41.80 -35.56
C SER A 246 -19.32 -42.62 -34.42
N PRO A 247 -19.98 -42.71 -33.24
CA PRO A 247 -19.45 -43.46 -32.09
C PRO A 247 -19.54 -44.99 -32.26
N ALA A 248 -20.49 -45.48 -33.06
CA ALA A 248 -20.75 -46.89 -33.29
C ALA A 248 -21.64 -47.11 -34.52
N PRO A 249 -21.56 -48.28 -35.19
CA PRO A 249 -22.49 -48.64 -36.26
C PRO A 249 -23.96 -48.50 -35.84
N GLY A 250 -24.80 -47.95 -36.72
CA GLY A 250 -26.22 -47.71 -36.43
C GLY A 250 -26.52 -46.39 -35.71
N VAL A 251 -25.49 -45.60 -35.39
CA VAL A 251 -25.59 -44.26 -34.79
C VAL A 251 -25.05 -43.23 -35.78
N GLY A 252 -25.72 -42.08 -35.93
CA GLY A 252 -25.24 -40.98 -36.78
C GLY A 252 -23.92 -40.38 -36.30
N SER A 253 -23.25 -39.60 -37.16
CA SER A 253 -22.11 -38.76 -36.78
C SER A 253 -22.51 -37.61 -35.86
N ASP A 254 -23.74 -37.14 -36.01
CA ASP A 254 -24.33 -36.02 -35.28
C ASP A 254 -25.71 -36.44 -34.76
N ASN A 255 -26.27 -35.65 -33.84
CA ASN A 255 -27.58 -35.86 -33.23
C ASN A 255 -27.73 -37.26 -32.58
N PHE A 256 -26.72 -37.63 -31.80
CA PHE A 256 -26.71 -38.86 -31.03
C PHE A 256 -26.55 -38.58 -29.53
N SER A 257 -26.87 -39.57 -28.71
CA SER A 257 -26.60 -39.51 -27.27
C SER A 257 -26.04 -40.83 -26.77
N ALA A 258 -25.40 -40.78 -25.61
CA ALA A 258 -24.82 -41.94 -24.96
C ALA A 258 -25.11 -41.92 -23.47
N LYS A 259 -25.38 -43.09 -22.91
CA LYS A 259 -25.36 -43.33 -21.47
C LYS A 259 -24.16 -44.22 -21.14
N TYR A 260 -23.20 -43.66 -20.43
CA TYR A 260 -22.05 -44.37 -19.91
C TYR A 260 -22.29 -44.75 -18.45
N THR A 261 -22.03 -46.00 -18.10
CA THR A 261 -22.15 -46.50 -16.72
C THR A 261 -20.84 -47.15 -16.31
N THR A 262 -20.41 -46.92 -15.07
CA THR A 262 -19.29 -47.64 -14.45
C THR A 262 -19.57 -47.88 -12.96
N ALA A 263 -18.92 -48.90 -12.41
CA ALA A 263 -18.72 -49.06 -10.98
C ALA A 263 -17.22 -48.87 -10.69
N LYS A 264 -16.88 -48.11 -9.65
CA LYS A 264 -15.49 -47.82 -9.28
C LYS A 264 -15.30 -47.96 -7.78
N ARG A 265 -14.15 -48.51 -7.37
CA ARG A 265 -13.69 -48.41 -5.97
C ARG A 265 -13.16 -47.00 -5.73
N VAL A 266 -13.86 -46.24 -4.91
CA VAL A 266 -13.53 -44.86 -4.54
C VAL A 266 -13.62 -44.77 -3.02
N THR A 267 -12.49 -44.49 -2.38
CA THR A 267 -12.43 -44.31 -0.92
C THR A 267 -13.19 -43.06 -0.50
N ALA A 268 -13.77 -43.06 0.71
CA ALA A 268 -14.40 -41.86 1.25
C ALA A 268 -13.42 -40.66 1.30
N GLY A 269 -13.89 -39.47 0.88
CA GLY A 269 -13.09 -38.25 0.87
C GLY A 269 -13.62 -37.17 -0.07
N GLU A 270 -12.85 -36.09 -0.22
CA GLU A 270 -13.14 -34.98 -1.12
C GLU A 270 -12.57 -35.23 -2.52
N TYR A 271 -13.41 -35.10 -3.53
CA TYR A 271 -13.06 -35.30 -4.94
C TYR A 271 -13.53 -34.13 -5.78
N ILE A 272 -12.80 -33.84 -6.85
CA ILE A 272 -13.27 -33.02 -7.95
C ILE A 272 -13.88 -33.97 -8.98
N LEU A 273 -15.18 -33.78 -9.26
CA LEU A 273 -15.82 -34.40 -10.40
C LEU A 273 -15.48 -33.57 -11.64
N ARG A 274 -14.52 -34.06 -12.42
CA ARG A 274 -14.11 -33.44 -13.69
C ARG A 274 -15.07 -33.89 -14.77
N ALA A 275 -15.86 -32.97 -15.30
CA ALA A 275 -16.81 -33.25 -16.39
C ALA A 275 -16.51 -32.31 -17.55
N LYS A 276 -16.13 -32.86 -18.70
CA LYS A 276 -15.81 -32.10 -19.92
C LYS A 276 -16.58 -32.69 -21.08
N ALA A 277 -17.29 -31.86 -21.84
CA ALA A 277 -18.05 -32.35 -22.99
C ALA A 277 -18.29 -31.30 -24.08
N ASP A 278 -18.44 -31.80 -25.30
CA ASP A 278 -18.96 -31.16 -26.51
C ASP A 278 -19.97 -32.15 -27.11
N ASP A 279 -21.29 -32.01 -27.00
CA ASP A 279 -22.07 -30.91 -26.44
C ASP A 279 -22.46 -31.18 -24.97
N GLY A 280 -23.69 -31.63 -24.72
CA GLY A 280 -24.34 -31.64 -23.42
C GLY A 280 -23.93 -32.84 -22.56
N ILE A 281 -23.93 -32.63 -21.24
CA ILE A 281 -23.54 -33.64 -20.27
C ILE A 281 -24.38 -33.56 -18.98
N ARG A 282 -24.74 -34.73 -18.46
CA ARG A 282 -25.25 -34.91 -17.10
C ARG A 282 -24.44 -36.00 -16.40
N VAL A 283 -24.03 -35.77 -15.15
CA VAL A 283 -23.23 -36.74 -14.40
C VAL A 283 -23.86 -37.03 -13.06
N TYR A 284 -24.04 -38.32 -12.78
CA TYR A 284 -24.63 -38.84 -11.56
C TYR A 284 -23.60 -39.70 -10.82
N VAL A 285 -23.55 -39.57 -9.50
CA VAL A 285 -22.78 -40.45 -8.61
C VAL A 285 -23.76 -41.05 -7.61
N ASP A 286 -23.84 -42.38 -7.56
CA ASP A 286 -24.83 -43.16 -6.81
C ASP A 286 -26.27 -42.68 -7.04
N GLY A 287 -26.59 -42.32 -8.29
CA GLY A 287 -27.90 -41.84 -8.70
C GLY A 287 -28.20 -40.37 -8.37
N LYS A 288 -27.34 -39.67 -7.62
CA LYS A 288 -27.47 -38.23 -7.37
C LYS A 288 -26.86 -37.43 -8.52
N LEU A 289 -27.65 -36.54 -9.13
CA LEU A 289 -27.21 -35.61 -10.17
C LEU A 289 -26.30 -34.52 -9.59
N TYR A 290 -25.12 -34.36 -10.19
CA TYR A 290 -24.08 -33.45 -9.73
C TYR A 290 -23.69 -32.41 -10.78
N VAL A 291 -23.64 -32.79 -12.05
CA VAL A 291 -23.44 -31.88 -13.18
C VAL A 291 -24.67 -31.99 -14.07
N ASP A 292 -25.31 -30.87 -14.39
CA ASP A 292 -26.48 -30.82 -15.27
C ASP A 292 -26.35 -29.71 -16.30
N ARG A 293 -25.72 -30.04 -17.44
CA ARG A 293 -25.61 -29.16 -18.60
C ARG A 293 -26.14 -29.87 -19.83
N TRP A 294 -27.46 -29.94 -19.96
CA TRP A 294 -28.11 -30.47 -21.16
C TRP A 294 -28.30 -29.39 -22.25
N THR A 295 -27.23 -28.69 -22.60
CA THR A 295 -27.24 -27.57 -23.57
C THR A 295 -26.07 -27.67 -24.54
N ASN A 296 -26.26 -27.11 -25.75
CA ASN A 296 -25.23 -27.10 -26.79
C ASN A 296 -24.07 -26.18 -26.39
N SER A 297 -22.84 -26.63 -26.58
CA SER A 297 -21.62 -25.87 -26.38
C SER A 297 -20.43 -26.62 -26.94
N GLY A 298 -19.44 -25.91 -27.47
CA GLY A 298 -18.13 -26.52 -27.74
C GLY A 298 -17.48 -27.12 -26.48
N PHE A 299 -16.40 -27.89 -26.66
CA PHE A 299 -15.72 -28.60 -25.57
C PHE A 299 -15.38 -27.71 -24.37
N ARG A 300 -16.10 -27.92 -23.26
CA ARG A 300 -16.03 -27.12 -22.04
C ARG A 300 -15.98 -28.00 -20.79
N GLU A 301 -15.35 -27.49 -19.74
CA GLU A 301 -15.28 -28.09 -18.40
C GLU A 301 -16.37 -27.52 -17.46
N ASP A 302 -17.07 -28.41 -16.76
CA ASP A 302 -18.11 -28.15 -15.75
C ASP A 302 -17.79 -28.91 -14.45
N SER A 303 -16.64 -28.62 -13.87
CA SER A 303 -16.14 -29.33 -12.70
C SER A 303 -16.72 -28.80 -11.39
N ILE A 304 -16.99 -29.70 -10.45
CA ILE A 304 -17.43 -29.35 -9.10
C ILE A 304 -16.69 -30.17 -8.05
N LYS A 305 -16.66 -29.72 -6.81
CA LYS A 305 -16.14 -30.52 -5.69
C LYS A 305 -17.27 -31.27 -5.01
N ILE A 306 -17.09 -32.55 -4.80
CA ILE A 306 -18.04 -33.45 -4.13
C ILE A 306 -17.35 -34.17 -2.98
N ASN A 307 -18.14 -34.52 -1.96
CA ASN A 307 -17.70 -35.42 -0.90
C ASN A 307 -18.31 -36.80 -1.14
N ILE A 308 -17.45 -37.81 -1.26
CA ILE A 308 -17.85 -39.22 -1.41
C ILE A 308 -17.72 -39.87 -0.04
N ALA A 309 -18.74 -40.63 0.35
CA ALA A 309 -18.76 -41.39 1.60
C ALA A 309 -19.17 -42.82 1.28
N ASP A 310 -18.68 -43.78 2.06
CA ASP A 310 -19.05 -45.19 1.94
C ASP A 310 -20.57 -45.38 1.84
N ARG A 311 -21.00 -46.21 0.89
CA ARG A 311 -22.42 -46.48 0.64
C ARG A 311 -23.08 -47.13 1.85
N PRO A 312 -24.19 -46.59 2.37
CA PRO A 312 -24.87 -47.16 3.52
C PRO A 312 -25.68 -48.41 3.13
N GLY A 313 -25.76 -49.40 4.02
CA GLY A 313 -26.65 -50.55 3.87
C GLY A 313 -26.23 -51.60 2.84
N VAL A 314 -25.01 -51.53 2.31
CA VAL A 314 -24.43 -52.56 1.42
C VAL A 314 -23.41 -53.44 2.17
N PRO A 315 -23.08 -54.64 1.66
CA PRO A 315 -22.03 -55.50 2.21
C PRO A 315 -20.67 -54.79 2.36
N GLU A 316 -19.85 -55.21 3.33
CA GLU A 316 -18.57 -54.53 3.66
C GLU A 316 -17.64 -54.36 2.46
N GLY A 317 -17.55 -55.37 1.58
CA GLY A 317 -16.70 -55.33 0.38
C GLY A 317 -17.22 -54.45 -0.77
N GLU A 318 -18.40 -53.84 -0.60
CA GLU A 318 -19.08 -52.98 -1.59
C GLU A 318 -19.21 -51.52 -1.14
N LYS A 319 -18.87 -51.22 0.12
CA LYS A 319 -19.07 -49.88 0.70
C LYS A 319 -18.35 -48.77 -0.06
N ASP A 320 -17.15 -49.07 -0.56
CA ASP A 320 -16.32 -48.18 -1.36
C ASP A 320 -16.60 -48.27 -2.88
N ILE A 321 -17.61 -49.04 -3.32
CA ILE A 321 -17.94 -49.19 -4.74
C ILE A 321 -19.06 -48.23 -5.12
N HIS A 322 -18.72 -47.20 -5.87
CA HIS A 322 -19.63 -46.15 -6.31
C HIS A 322 -20.06 -46.33 -7.77
N TRP A 323 -21.35 -46.09 -8.04
CA TRP A 323 -21.88 -46.06 -9.41
C TRP A 323 -21.74 -44.67 -9.99
N ILE A 324 -21.23 -44.58 -11.23
CA ILE A 324 -21.15 -43.31 -11.95
C ILE A 324 -21.84 -43.49 -13.29
N ASP A 325 -22.88 -42.68 -13.50
CA ASP A 325 -23.60 -42.61 -14.77
C ASP A 325 -23.31 -41.25 -15.42
N VAL A 326 -22.95 -41.27 -16.70
CA VAL A 326 -22.75 -40.08 -17.53
C VAL A 326 -23.71 -40.15 -18.69
N GLU A 327 -24.59 -39.17 -18.77
CA GLU A 327 -25.42 -38.93 -19.94
C GLU A 327 -24.75 -37.87 -20.79
N TYR A 328 -24.68 -38.08 -22.09
CA TYR A 328 -24.01 -37.21 -23.04
C TYR A 328 -24.81 -37.11 -24.32
N TYR A 329 -24.80 -35.96 -24.99
CA TYR A 329 -25.25 -35.87 -26.37
C TYR A 329 -24.30 -35.03 -27.22
N ASP A 330 -24.30 -35.34 -28.50
CA ASP A 330 -23.67 -34.60 -29.58
C ASP A 330 -24.77 -34.13 -30.53
N LEU A 331 -24.85 -32.82 -30.79
CA LEU A 331 -25.83 -32.29 -31.73
C LEU A 331 -25.25 -32.12 -33.13
N ALA A 332 -24.04 -31.58 -33.22
CA ALA A 332 -23.34 -31.34 -34.48
C ALA A 332 -21.84 -31.13 -34.26
N ALA A 333 -21.05 -31.27 -35.33
CA ALA A 333 -19.62 -30.93 -35.38
C ALA A 333 -18.71 -31.93 -34.64
N GLU A 334 -17.88 -31.48 -33.69
CA GLU A 334 -16.91 -32.34 -33.02
C GLU A 334 -17.48 -32.89 -31.71
N GLY A 335 -17.58 -34.21 -31.59
CA GLY A 335 -18.06 -34.87 -30.38
C GLY A 335 -16.93 -35.31 -29.45
N LYS A 336 -16.96 -34.85 -28.20
CA LYS A 336 -15.96 -35.22 -27.20
C LYS A 336 -16.51 -35.27 -25.79
N VAL A 337 -16.12 -36.27 -25.01
CA VAL A 337 -16.49 -36.41 -23.60
C VAL A 337 -15.34 -36.95 -22.75
N GLU A 338 -15.10 -36.32 -21.61
CA GLU A 338 -14.13 -36.75 -20.61
C GLU A 338 -14.70 -36.58 -19.20
N VAL A 339 -14.76 -37.68 -18.42
CA VAL A 339 -15.29 -37.65 -17.04
C VAL A 339 -14.42 -38.45 -16.09
N GLY A 340 -14.10 -37.88 -14.93
CA GLY A 340 -13.29 -38.54 -13.91
C GLY A 340 -13.49 -37.99 -12.50
N LEU A 341 -13.10 -38.79 -11.51
CA LEU A 341 -13.01 -38.37 -10.11
C LEU A 341 -11.54 -38.18 -9.75
N GLU A 342 -11.16 -36.93 -9.47
CA GLU A 342 -9.81 -36.55 -9.07
C GLU A 342 -9.80 -36.30 -7.55
N PRO A 343 -9.00 -37.01 -6.74
CA PRO A 343 -8.88 -36.70 -5.32
C PRO A 343 -8.43 -35.25 -5.11
N PHE A 344 -9.13 -34.49 -4.26
CA PHE A 344 -8.88 -33.05 -4.09
C PHE A 344 -7.44 -32.75 -3.65
N HIS A 345 -6.88 -33.60 -2.77
CA HIS A 345 -5.50 -33.45 -2.28
C HIS A 345 -4.42 -33.69 -3.36
N GLU A 346 -4.74 -34.44 -4.43
CA GLU A 346 -3.87 -34.60 -5.59
C GLU A 346 -4.00 -33.41 -6.54
N ALA A 347 -5.22 -32.88 -6.72
CA ALA A 347 -5.51 -31.78 -7.64
C ALA A 347 -4.80 -30.46 -7.28
N VAL A 348 -4.53 -30.25 -5.99
CA VAL A 348 -3.88 -29.04 -5.45
C VAL A 348 -2.35 -29.14 -5.46
N LYS A 349 -1.76 -30.23 -5.96
CA LYS A 349 -0.30 -30.34 -6.14
C LYS A 349 0.14 -29.48 -7.32
N ASP A 350 1.11 -28.60 -7.11
CA ASP A 350 1.79 -27.78 -8.13
C ASP A 350 0.93 -26.77 -8.91
N GLN A 351 -0.40 -26.88 -8.87
CA GLN A 351 -1.39 -25.95 -9.46
C GLN A 351 -2.39 -25.47 -8.41
N TRP A 352 -2.94 -24.27 -8.59
CA TRP A 352 -4.04 -23.79 -7.77
C TRP A 352 -5.36 -24.42 -8.21
N VAL A 353 -6.16 -24.85 -7.25
CA VAL A 353 -7.58 -25.18 -7.43
C VAL A 353 -8.42 -24.08 -6.81
N GLY A 354 -9.31 -23.46 -7.58
CA GLY A 354 -10.26 -22.47 -7.09
C GLY A 354 -11.65 -23.08 -6.89
N GLU A 355 -12.13 -23.06 -5.64
CA GLU A 355 -13.51 -23.34 -5.25
C GLU A 355 -14.32 -22.03 -5.31
N ILE A 356 -15.24 -21.91 -6.28
CA ILE A 356 -16.05 -20.71 -6.50
C ILE A 356 -17.48 -20.93 -6.00
N PHE A 357 -17.93 -20.06 -5.09
CA PHE A 357 -19.24 -20.12 -4.46
C PHE A 357 -20.11 -18.93 -4.90
N PRO A 358 -21.38 -19.15 -5.29
CA PRO A 358 -22.32 -18.09 -5.65
C PRO A 358 -22.92 -17.42 -4.39
N ASN A 359 -22.07 -17.10 -3.42
CA ASN A 359 -22.38 -16.43 -2.15
C ASN A 359 -21.09 -15.93 -1.50
N GLN A 360 -21.19 -15.04 -0.53
CA GLN A 360 -20.05 -14.45 0.19
C GLN A 360 -19.56 -15.27 1.39
N ASN A 361 -20.19 -16.42 1.71
CA ASN A 361 -19.96 -17.14 2.97
C ASN A 361 -19.39 -18.57 2.77
N PHE A 362 -18.87 -18.88 1.58
CA PHE A 362 -18.24 -20.15 1.24
C PHE A 362 -19.15 -21.36 1.48
N GLN A 363 -20.47 -21.23 1.21
CA GLN A 363 -21.46 -22.28 1.46
C GLN A 363 -21.93 -22.96 0.18
N GLY A 364 -22.34 -24.23 0.30
CA GLY A 364 -22.86 -25.03 -0.81
C GLY A 364 -21.76 -25.75 -1.60
N THR A 365 -22.15 -26.38 -2.72
CA THR A 365 -21.24 -27.06 -3.63
C THR A 365 -20.52 -26.03 -4.52
N PRO A 366 -19.19 -25.91 -4.46
CA PRO A 366 -18.48 -24.95 -5.30
C PRO A 366 -18.28 -25.46 -6.72
N TYR A 367 -18.28 -24.52 -7.66
CA TYR A 367 -17.72 -24.73 -9.00
C TYR A 367 -16.20 -24.74 -8.92
N ILE A 368 -15.55 -25.61 -9.67
CA ILE A 368 -14.10 -25.78 -9.63
C ILE A 368 -13.45 -25.22 -10.88
N ILE A 369 -12.45 -24.36 -10.67
CA ILE A 369 -11.53 -23.89 -11.71
C ILE A 369 -10.10 -24.32 -11.38
N GLY A 370 -9.26 -24.54 -12.40
CA GLY A 370 -7.86 -24.92 -12.21
C GLY A 370 -7.65 -26.32 -11.65
N GLY A 371 -6.46 -26.55 -11.08
CA GLY A 371 -5.92 -27.86 -10.75
C GLY A 371 -5.21 -28.53 -11.93
N SER A 372 -4.44 -29.56 -11.63
CA SER A 372 -3.51 -30.20 -12.57
C SER A 372 -4.16 -30.85 -13.80
N ASN A 373 -5.42 -31.28 -13.70
CA ASN A 373 -6.16 -31.93 -14.79
C ASN A 373 -7.25 -31.03 -15.43
N SER A 374 -7.26 -29.73 -15.13
CA SER A 374 -8.20 -28.78 -15.74
C SER A 374 -7.79 -28.35 -17.15
N LEU A 375 -8.77 -27.97 -17.98
CA LEU A 375 -8.53 -27.30 -19.26
C LEU A 375 -7.86 -25.93 -19.11
N SER A 376 -7.92 -25.32 -17.92
CA SER A 376 -7.28 -24.03 -17.64
C SER A 376 -6.57 -24.05 -16.28
N PRO A 377 -5.38 -24.68 -16.18
CA PRO A 377 -4.60 -24.72 -14.96
C PRO A 377 -4.20 -23.33 -14.46
N ILE A 378 -4.17 -23.15 -13.14
CA ILE A 378 -3.89 -21.85 -12.51
C ILE A 378 -2.50 -21.90 -11.86
N ALA A 379 -1.53 -21.24 -12.50
CA ALA A 379 -0.16 -21.16 -11.98
C ALA A 379 0.00 -20.10 -10.87
N LYS A 380 -0.68 -18.96 -11.02
CA LYS A 380 -0.64 -17.80 -10.12
C LYS A 380 -2.03 -17.21 -9.90
N ILE A 381 -2.24 -16.57 -8.74
CA ILE A 381 -3.44 -15.77 -8.46
C ILE A 381 -3.11 -14.31 -8.77
N ASP A 382 -3.56 -13.85 -9.93
CA ASP A 382 -3.37 -12.49 -10.44
C ASP A 382 -4.53 -12.17 -11.40
N TYR A 383 -5.73 -12.09 -10.82
CA TYR A 383 -6.98 -11.93 -11.55
C TYR A 383 -7.43 -10.49 -11.56
N GLN A 384 -7.86 -10.04 -12.74
CA GLN A 384 -8.45 -8.73 -13.01
C GLN A 384 -9.77 -8.98 -13.76
N TRP A 385 -10.80 -9.41 -13.05
CA TRP A 385 -12.08 -9.73 -13.68
C TRP A 385 -12.80 -8.47 -14.18
N GLY A 386 -12.56 -7.33 -13.53
CA GLY A 386 -13.15 -6.06 -13.95
C GLY A 386 -14.55 -5.85 -13.39
N ASN A 387 -15.20 -4.77 -13.83
CA ASN A 387 -16.56 -4.43 -13.40
C ASN A 387 -17.57 -5.46 -13.93
N ALA A 388 -18.30 -6.11 -13.03
CA ALA A 388 -19.22 -7.23 -13.32
C ALA A 388 -18.57 -8.50 -13.89
N GLY A 389 -17.25 -8.66 -13.78
CA GLY A 389 -16.54 -9.88 -14.18
C GLY A 389 -16.67 -10.99 -13.14
N SER A 390 -16.61 -12.25 -13.57
CA SER A 390 -16.72 -13.43 -12.68
C SER A 390 -15.69 -14.51 -13.03
N PRO A 391 -15.17 -15.24 -12.03
CA PRO A 391 -14.28 -16.39 -12.27
C PRO A 391 -15.00 -17.59 -12.92
N HIS A 392 -16.34 -17.64 -12.92
CA HIS A 392 -17.09 -18.75 -13.50
C HIS A 392 -18.42 -18.30 -14.12
N SER A 393 -18.77 -18.82 -15.29
CA SER A 393 -19.93 -18.37 -16.08
C SER A 393 -21.29 -18.57 -15.41
N LEU A 394 -21.40 -19.48 -14.44
CA LEU A 394 -22.61 -19.73 -13.65
C LEU A 394 -22.67 -18.92 -12.34
N VAL A 395 -21.73 -18.02 -12.12
CA VAL A 395 -21.62 -17.18 -10.93
C VAL A 395 -21.70 -15.72 -11.37
N ALA A 396 -22.57 -14.95 -10.71
CA ALA A 396 -22.69 -13.51 -10.97
C ALA A 396 -21.37 -12.77 -10.71
N GLY A 397 -21.19 -11.62 -11.35
CA GLY A 397 -19.98 -10.79 -11.17
C GLY A 397 -19.84 -10.15 -9.78
N ASP A 398 -20.92 -10.11 -9.01
CA ASP A 398 -20.95 -9.61 -7.63
C ASP A 398 -21.51 -10.68 -6.69
N ASN A 399 -21.30 -10.52 -5.38
CA ASN A 399 -21.82 -11.39 -4.31
C ASN A 399 -21.34 -12.85 -4.39
N PHE A 400 -20.07 -13.05 -4.73
CA PHE A 400 -19.45 -14.38 -4.76
C PHE A 400 -18.26 -14.48 -3.81
N SER A 401 -17.79 -15.70 -3.58
CA SER A 401 -16.54 -15.95 -2.87
C SER A 401 -15.73 -17.04 -3.56
N ALA A 402 -14.41 -16.99 -3.41
CA ALA A 402 -13.49 -17.94 -4.00
C ALA A 402 -12.50 -18.43 -2.94
N ARG A 403 -12.26 -19.74 -2.88
CA ARG A 403 -11.18 -20.34 -2.09
C ARG A 403 -10.19 -21.00 -3.03
N PHE A 404 -9.00 -20.45 -3.14
CA PHE A 404 -7.90 -21.03 -3.89
C PHE A 404 -7.02 -21.86 -2.95
N THR A 405 -6.74 -23.10 -3.30
CA THR A 405 -5.85 -23.98 -2.51
C THR A 405 -4.72 -24.52 -3.39
N LYS A 406 -3.50 -24.50 -2.87
CA LYS A 406 -2.31 -25.07 -3.49
C LYS A 406 -1.36 -25.64 -2.45
N LYS A 407 -0.77 -26.78 -2.76
CA LYS A 407 0.38 -27.33 -2.04
C LYS A 407 1.67 -26.88 -2.71
N LEU A 408 2.59 -26.38 -1.91
CA LEU A 408 3.88 -25.85 -2.33
C LEU A 408 4.99 -26.59 -1.59
N ASN A 409 5.95 -27.14 -2.31
CA ASN A 409 7.19 -27.60 -1.70
C ASN A 409 8.17 -26.41 -1.65
N MET A 410 8.42 -25.86 -0.46
CA MET A 410 9.22 -24.66 -0.25
C MET A 410 10.58 -25.01 0.35
N GLU A 411 11.60 -24.21 0.01
CA GLU A 411 12.89 -24.26 0.71
C GLU A 411 12.78 -23.56 2.06
N ALA A 412 13.66 -23.90 3.00
CA ALA A 412 13.74 -23.15 4.25
C ALA A 412 14.12 -21.67 3.99
N GLY A 413 13.46 -20.75 4.69
CA GLY A 413 13.74 -19.32 4.59
C GLY A 413 12.61 -18.43 5.07
N THR A 414 12.87 -17.12 5.12
CA THR A 414 11.87 -16.08 5.38
C THR A 414 11.24 -15.63 4.06
N TYR A 415 9.91 -15.70 3.99
CA TYR A 415 9.10 -15.36 2.82
C TYR A 415 8.19 -14.16 3.11
N ALA A 416 8.01 -13.28 2.13
CA ALA A 416 6.97 -12.27 2.12
C ALA A 416 5.79 -12.73 1.29
N PHE A 417 4.61 -12.76 1.90
CA PHE A 417 3.32 -12.89 1.25
C PHE A 417 2.73 -11.50 1.09
N ARG A 418 2.25 -11.14 -0.11
CA ARG A 418 1.57 -9.86 -0.36
C ARG A 418 0.26 -10.13 -1.07
N ALA A 419 -0.84 -9.78 -0.43
CA ALA A 419 -2.18 -9.99 -0.93
C ALA A 419 -2.87 -8.64 -1.20
N ASN A 420 -3.58 -8.56 -2.32
CA ASN A 420 -4.37 -7.40 -2.70
C ASN A 420 -5.65 -7.85 -3.39
N ALA A 421 -6.78 -7.25 -3.05
CA ALA A 421 -8.09 -7.52 -3.63
C ALA A 421 -8.95 -6.26 -3.55
N ASP A 422 -10.02 -6.18 -4.33
CA ASP A 422 -10.99 -5.07 -4.25
C ASP A 422 -11.63 -5.09 -2.87
N ASP A 423 -12.40 -6.14 -2.55
CA ASP A 423 -13.05 -6.27 -1.26
C ASP A 423 -12.17 -6.97 -0.20
N GLY A 424 -12.35 -8.28 -0.02
CA GLY A 424 -11.80 -8.98 1.13
C GLY A 424 -10.95 -10.17 0.75
N ILE A 425 -9.76 -10.27 1.35
CA ILE A 425 -8.81 -11.36 1.13
C ILE A 425 -8.20 -11.86 2.44
N ARG A 426 -8.11 -13.19 2.56
CA ARG A 426 -7.43 -13.87 3.65
C ARG A 426 -6.47 -14.91 3.10
N VAL A 427 -5.27 -14.96 3.65
CA VAL A 427 -4.26 -15.98 3.31
C VAL A 427 -3.98 -16.84 4.52
N LYS A 428 -4.03 -18.15 4.33
CA LYS A 428 -3.72 -19.17 5.34
C LYS A 428 -2.56 -20.03 4.86
N LEU A 429 -1.62 -20.29 5.76
CA LEU A 429 -0.49 -21.18 5.55
C LEU A 429 -0.54 -22.28 6.60
N ASP A 430 -0.62 -23.53 6.17
CA ASP A 430 -0.78 -24.70 7.04
C ASP A 430 -1.93 -24.54 8.05
N ASN A 431 -3.07 -24.04 7.55
CA ASN A 431 -4.28 -23.68 8.31
C ASN A 431 -4.14 -22.52 9.30
N GLN A 432 -2.97 -21.90 9.43
CA GLN A 432 -2.78 -20.68 10.22
C GLN A 432 -3.04 -19.45 9.37
N VAL A 433 -3.82 -18.49 9.88
CA VAL A 433 -4.09 -17.23 9.18
C VAL A 433 -2.85 -16.33 9.26
N ILE A 434 -2.33 -15.92 8.11
CA ILE A 434 -1.12 -15.09 8.00
C ILE A 434 -1.44 -13.68 7.50
N ILE A 435 -2.53 -13.53 6.76
CA ILE A 435 -3.12 -12.25 6.33
C ILE A 435 -4.63 -12.40 6.56
N ASP A 436 -5.24 -11.48 7.30
CA ASP A 436 -6.69 -11.44 7.55
C ASP A 436 -7.22 -10.05 7.25
N ASN A 437 -7.48 -9.79 5.96
CA ASN A 437 -7.88 -8.46 5.52
C ASN A 437 -9.20 -8.46 4.77
N TRP A 438 -10.28 -8.13 5.47
CA TRP A 438 -11.59 -7.92 4.87
C TRP A 438 -11.82 -6.45 4.48
N SER A 439 -10.76 -5.73 4.08
CA SER A 439 -10.79 -4.32 3.67
C SER A 439 -9.93 -4.04 2.42
N PHE A 440 -10.25 -2.95 1.70
CA PHE A 440 -9.67 -2.50 0.40
C PHE A 440 -8.16 -2.15 0.37
N ALA A 441 -7.34 -2.63 1.30
CA ALA A 441 -5.92 -2.26 1.41
C ALA A 441 -4.99 -3.43 1.05
N PRO A 442 -3.87 -3.22 0.32
CA PRO A 442 -2.83 -4.23 0.22
C PRO A 442 -2.27 -4.58 1.61
N GLN A 443 -2.12 -5.87 1.92
CA GLN A 443 -1.50 -6.32 3.16
C GLN A 443 -0.39 -7.33 2.86
N GLY A 444 0.67 -7.30 3.68
CA GLY A 444 1.76 -8.26 3.61
C GLY A 444 1.99 -8.97 4.94
N ALA A 445 2.59 -10.16 4.87
CA ALA A 445 3.04 -10.93 6.02
C ALA A 445 4.42 -11.53 5.74
N GLY A 446 5.34 -11.41 6.71
CA GLY A 446 6.66 -12.00 6.65
C GLY A 446 6.74 -13.24 7.56
N ILE A 447 7.04 -14.41 6.99
CA ILE A 447 7.04 -15.67 7.73
C ILE A 447 8.27 -16.49 7.41
N TYR A 448 8.93 -17.00 8.45
CA TYR A 448 9.94 -18.04 8.30
C TYR A 448 9.28 -19.41 8.17
N LEU A 449 9.67 -20.15 7.14
CA LEU A 449 9.22 -21.51 6.90
C LEU A 449 10.38 -22.49 7.00
N PRO A 450 10.19 -23.65 7.68
CA PRO A 450 11.07 -24.78 7.47
C PRO A 450 10.93 -25.27 6.02
N GLY A 451 11.92 -26.00 5.51
CA GLY A 451 11.78 -26.60 4.18
C GLY A 451 10.79 -27.77 4.20
N GLY A 452 9.99 -27.92 3.14
CA GLY A 452 9.03 -29.01 3.00
C GLY A 452 7.74 -28.61 2.28
N GLU A 453 6.75 -29.50 2.32
CA GLU A 453 5.42 -29.26 1.76
C GLU A 453 4.60 -28.38 2.71
N HIS A 454 4.05 -27.30 2.18
CA HIS A 454 3.13 -26.38 2.85
C HIS A 454 1.83 -26.26 2.07
N THR A 455 0.72 -26.13 2.79
CA THR A 455 -0.60 -25.87 2.18
C THR A 455 -0.92 -24.38 2.27
N LEU A 456 -1.16 -23.76 1.13
CA LEU A 456 -1.54 -22.36 1.03
C LEU A 456 -3.00 -22.26 0.58
N THR A 457 -3.79 -21.50 1.34
CA THR A 457 -5.19 -21.21 1.02
C THR A 457 -5.40 -19.71 0.94
N VAL A 458 -6.02 -19.24 -0.14
CA VAL A 458 -6.43 -17.84 -0.33
C VAL A 458 -7.94 -17.80 -0.41
N GLU A 459 -8.57 -17.13 0.54
CA GLU A 459 -10.01 -16.86 0.55
C GLU A 459 -10.24 -15.44 0.06
N TYR A 460 -11.14 -15.25 -0.90
CA TYR A 460 -11.53 -13.97 -1.46
C TYR A 460 -13.05 -13.85 -1.44
N ILE A 461 -13.56 -12.66 -1.13
CA ILE A 461 -14.99 -12.31 -1.22
C ILE A 461 -15.10 -11.11 -2.14
N GLU A 462 -16.06 -11.16 -3.06
CA GLU A 462 -16.53 -10.03 -3.86
C GLU A 462 -17.94 -9.64 -3.42
N ILE A 463 -18.11 -8.37 -3.06
CA ILE A 463 -19.34 -7.78 -2.59
C ILE A 463 -20.02 -7.03 -3.72
N SER A 464 -19.31 -6.10 -4.35
CA SER A 464 -19.85 -5.30 -5.46
C SER A 464 -18.76 -4.55 -6.21
N GLY A 465 -18.88 -4.49 -7.53
CA GLY A 465 -18.11 -3.56 -8.35
C GLY A 465 -16.99 -4.26 -9.10
N ASN A 466 -15.73 -3.89 -8.81
CA ASN A 466 -14.60 -4.25 -9.64
C ASN A 466 -13.82 -5.43 -9.07
N ALA A 467 -14.18 -6.65 -9.48
CA ALA A 467 -13.53 -7.84 -8.94
C ALA A 467 -12.06 -7.99 -9.39
N PHE A 468 -11.14 -8.05 -8.42
CA PHE A 468 -9.74 -8.46 -8.63
C PHE A 468 -9.15 -9.13 -7.38
N ALA A 469 -8.22 -10.06 -7.58
CA ALA A 469 -7.49 -10.72 -6.50
C ALA A 469 -6.07 -11.09 -6.94
N LYS A 470 -5.09 -10.75 -6.10
CA LYS A 470 -3.66 -10.98 -6.35
C LYS A 470 -2.96 -11.50 -5.10
N LEU A 471 -2.11 -12.50 -5.28
CA LEU A 471 -1.16 -12.96 -4.27
C LEU A 471 0.25 -13.07 -4.87
N ASP A 472 1.20 -12.34 -4.30
CA ASP A 472 2.62 -12.48 -4.58
C ASP A 472 3.33 -13.14 -3.39
N ILE A 473 4.28 -14.05 -3.69
CA ILE A 473 5.10 -14.74 -2.70
C ILE A 473 6.56 -14.57 -3.09
N GLU A 474 7.39 -14.06 -2.19
CA GLU A 474 8.79 -13.75 -2.43
C GLU A 474 9.67 -14.36 -1.32
N LYS A 475 10.71 -15.13 -1.69
CA LYS A 475 11.74 -15.55 -0.73
C LYS A 475 12.66 -14.36 -0.46
N LEU A 476 12.67 -13.86 0.78
CA LEU A 476 13.46 -12.69 1.17
C LEU A 476 14.86 -13.06 1.65
N SER A 477 14.98 -14.16 2.39
CA SER A 477 16.24 -14.60 2.99
C SER A 477 16.23 -16.10 3.26
N PRO A 478 17.36 -16.82 3.16
CA PRO A 478 17.48 -18.18 3.68
C PRO A 478 17.48 -18.22 5.22
N ASN A 479 17.78 -17.11 5.88
CA ASN A 479 17.86 -17.01 7.34
C ASN A 479 16.48 -16.74 7.95
N LYS A 480 16.33 -17.08 9.23
CA LYS A 480 15.16 -16.74 10.03
C LYS A 480 15.23 -15.27 10.47
N ILE A 481 14.40 -14.43 9.87
CA ILE A 481 14.36 -12.98 10.11
C ILE A 481 12.95 -12.60 10.54
N PHE A 482 12.83 -11.76 11.59
CA PHE A 482 11.55 -11.21 12.00
C PHE A 482 11.14 -10.12 11.01
N TYR A 483 10.29 -10.47 10.04
CA TYR A 483 9.89 -9.54 8.98
C TYR A 483 8.47 -9.05 9.20
N GLN A 484 8.28 -7.74 9.31
CA GLN A 484 6.97 -7.11 9.54
C GLN A 484 6.65 -6.07 8.48
N PHE A 485 5.37 -6.01 8.10
CA PHE A 485 4.83 -4.97 7.24
C PHE A 485 4.05 -3.96 8.09
N GLY A 486 4.27 -2.67 7.85
CA GLY A 486 3.51 -1.60 8.50
C GLY A 486 4.34 -0.37 8.79
N LYS A 487 3.67 0.78 8.84
CA LYS A 487 4.30 2.09 9.03
C LYS A 487 4.94 2.27 10.41
N ASN A 488 4.42 1.58 11.42
CA ASN A 488 4.80 1.75 12.81
C ASN A 488 5.88 0.74 13.19
N VAL A 489 7.11 1.24 13.39
CA VAL A 489 8.20 0.47 14.00
C VAL A 489 8.37 1.01 15.40
N GLN A 490 7.76 0.31 16.36
CA GLN A 490 7.81 0.64 17.78
C GLN A 490 7.84 -0.66 18.58
N TYR A 491 9.00 -1.31 18.62
CA TYR A 491 9.17 -2.58 19.33
C TYR A 491 10.10 -2.37 20.51
N ASN A 492 9.65 -2.77 21.69
CA ASN A 492 10.48 -2.90 22.89
C ASN A 492 10.20 -4.30 23.44
N TRP A 493 11.10 -5.24 23.18
CA TRP A 493 10.99 -6.62 23.65
C TRP A 493 11.64 -6.81 25.02
N GLY A 494 12.29 -5.79 25.58
CA GLY A 494 12.99 -5.86 26.85
C GLY A 494 14.09 -6.92 26.81
N LEU A 495 14.19 -7.76 27.85
CA LEU A 495 15.15 -8.89 27.91
C LEU A 495 14.67 -10.14 27.14
N SER A 496 13.88 -9.95 26.08
CA SER A 496 13.28 -11.01 25.26
C SER A 496 13.39 -10.64 23.78
N GLY A 497 13.10 -11.58 22.90
CA GLY A 497 12.97 -11.33 21.47
C GLY A 497 11.53 -11.38 20.98
N PRO A 498 11.30 -11.17 19.67
CA PRO A 498 10.02 -11.44 19.05
C PRO A 498 9.51 -12.85 19.34
N ALA A 499 8.20 -13.03 19.43
CA ALA A 499 7.62 -14.35 19.63
C ALA A 499 8.14 -15.35 18.58
N THR A 500 8.54 -16.55 19.01
CA THR A 500 9.18 -17.61 18.20
C THR A 500 10.63 -17.36 17.76
N PHE A 501 11.24 -16.22 18.13
CA PHE A 501 12.66 -15.93 17.91
C PHE A 501 13.47 -16.17 19.19
N PRO A 502 14.80 -16.38 19.08
CA PRO A 502 15.69 -16.39 20.23
C PRO A 502 15.57 -15.09 21.04
N THR A 503 15.96 -15.15 22.33
CA THR A 503 16.06 -13.96 23.19
C THR A 503 17.06 -12.97 22.64
N ASP A 504 18.22 -13.46 22.19
CA ASP A 504 19.31 -12.66 21.65
C ASP A 504 19.76 -13.18 20.27
N HIS A 505 20.57 -12.41 19.52
CA HIS A 505 21.16 -12.80 18.23
C HIS A 505 20.13 -13.02 17.10
N PHE A 506 19.20 -12.08 16.94
CA PHE A 506 18.22 -12.12 15.86
C PHE A 506 18.26 -10.87 14.98
N GLU A 507 17.77 -11.03 13.75
CA GLU A 507 17.56 -9.92 12.83
C GLU A 507 16.07 -9.65 12.65
N ALA A 508 15.72 -8.37 12.57
CA ALA A 508 14.39 -7.90 12.21
C ALA A 508 14.44 -6.97 11.00
N VAL A 509 13.42 -7.03 10.16
CA VAL A 509 13.24 -6.13 9.03
C VAL A 509 11.80 -5.64 9.02
N PHE A 510 11.64 -4.32 8.96
CA PHE A 510 10.36 -3.66 8.93
C PHE A 510 10.18 -2.95 7.60
N ASP A 511 9.17 -3.38 6.85
CA ASP A 511 8.73 -2.74 5.62
C ASP A 511 7.70 -1.65 5.95
N GLN A 512 8.20 -0.43 6.09
CA GLN A 512 7.43 0.78 6.40
C GLN A 512 6.98 1.51 5.14
N SER A 513 7.06 0.85 3.98
CA SER A 513 6.73 1.45 2.69
C SER A 513 5.35 2.10 2.73
N GLN A 514 5.27 3.35 2.30
CA GLN A 514 4.08 4.16 2.45
C GLN A 514 4.05 5.34 1.48
N ASN A 515 2.85 5.89 1.29
CA ASN A 515 2.72 7.20 0.67
C ASN A 515 3.22 8.28 1.63
N VAL A 516 4.17 9.10 1.16
CA VAL A 516 4.74 10.25 1.88
C VAL A 516 4.29 11.54 1.18
N GLN A 517 4.06 12.59 1.96
CA GLN A 517 3.73 13.92 1.42
C GLN A 517 4.97 14.61 0.88
N ALA A 518 4.81 15.50 -0.10
CA ALA A 518 5.95 16.29 -0.56
C ALA A 518 6.46 17.23 0.56
N GLY A 519 7.78 17.34 0.72
CA GLY A 519 8.38 18.27 1.68
C GLY A 519 9.59 17.70 2.42
N ASP A 520 10.09 18.48 3.38
CA ASP A 520 11.21 18.07 4.21
C ASP A 520 10.76 17.18 5.37
N HIS A 521 11.47 16.08 5.56
CA HIS A 521 11.25 15.11 6.63
C HIS A 521 12.55 14.87 7.37
N PHE A 522 12.44 14.46 8.62
CA PHE A 522 13.53 13.84 9.34
C PHE A 522 13.20 12.38 9.65
N ILE A 523 14.25 11.57 9.74
CA ILE A 523 14.18 10.17 10.13
C ILE A 523 14.84 10.10 11.49
N GLN A 524 14.19 9.44 12.43
CA GLN A 524 14.78 9.18 13.73
C GLN A 524 14.50 7.74 14.17
N THR A 525 15.56 7.07 14.61
CA THR A 525 15.48 5.74 15.22
C THR A 525 15.91 5.81 16.66
N PHE A 526 15.43 4.86 17.47
CA PHE A 526 16.02 4.52 18.75
C PHE A 526 16.21 3.01 18.76
N ALA A 527 17.46 2.55 18.90
CA ALA A 527 17.79 1.14 18.95
C ALA A 527 18.90 0.91 19.98
N ASP A 528 18.82 -0.19 20.72
CA ASP A 528 19.90 -0.72 21.54
C ASP A 528 21.10 -1.05 20.65
N ASP A 529 20.94 -2.02 19.76
CA ASP A 529 21.98 -2.52 18.87
C ASP A 529 21.85 -1.95 17.45
N GLY A 530 22.12 -2.77 16.44
CA GLY A 530 22.33 -2.33 15.07
C GLY A 530 21.04 -1.88 14.41
N VAL A 531 21.04 -0.71 13.76
CA VAL A 531 19.91 -0.21 12.98
C VAL A 531 20.36 0.39 11.64
N GLN A 532 19.59 0.09 10.60
CA GLN A 532 19.72 0.69 9.27
C GLN A 532 18.36 1.16 8.79
N VAL A 533 18.31 2.33 8.15
CA VAL A 533 17.11 2.83 7.48
C VAL A 533 17.45 3.17 6.03
N GLU A 534 16.73 2.53 5.11
CA GLU A 534 16.85 2.72 3.68
C GLU A 534 15.52 3.25 3.12
N ILE A 535 15.60 4.29 2.29
CA ILE A 535 14.47 4.85 1.55
C ILE A 535 14.81 4.84 0.06
N ASP A 536 14.00 4.18 -0.77
CA ASP A 536 14.19 4.05 -2.22
C ASP A 536 15.59 3.56 -2.63
N GLY A 537 16.14 2.61 -1.87
CA GLY A 537 17.47 2.07 -2.10
C GLY A 537 18.61 2.98 -1.59
N GLN A 538 18.31 4.18 -1.10
CA GLN A 538 19.29 5.08 -0.49
C GLN A 538 19.34 4.88 1.02
N MET A 539 20.55 4.70 1.55
CA MET A 539 20.79 4.54 2.98
C MET A 539 20.83 5.90 3.70
N PHE A 540 19.99 6.09 4.71
CA PHE A 540 19.90 7.32 5.51
C PHE A 540 20.49 7.15 6.92
N ILE A 541 20.28 5.99 7.54
CA ILE A 541 20.88 5.62 8.83
C ILE A 541 21.63 4.30 8.63
N ASN A 542 22.88 4.23 9.11
CA ASN A 542 23.72 3.04 9.00
C ASN A 542 24.61 2.86 10.24
N ARG A 543 24.05 2.25 11.28
CA ARG A 543 24.79 1.87 12.48
C ARG A 543 24.61 0.37 12.69
N TRP A 544 25.45 -0.45 12.08
CA TRP A 544 25.33 -1.92 12.13
C TRP A 544 26.28 -2.58 13.13
N THR A 545 26.37 -2.00 14.33
CA THR A 545 27.30 -2.40 15.39
C THR A 545 26.59 -2.38 16.74
N ASP A 546 27.03 -3.24 17.66
CA ASP A 546 26.56 -3.34 19.05
C ASP A 546 26.76 -2.01 19.81
N TYR A 547 25.72 -1.54 20.47
CA TYR A 547 25.68 -0.27 21.20
C TYR A 547 24.74 -0.36 22.41
N THR A 548 24.83 0.62 23.30
CA THR A 548 23.78 0.87 24.28
C THR A 548 22.72 1.79 23.69
N GLY A 549 21.44 1.58 24.01
CA GLY A 549 20.27 2.38 23.58
C GLY A 549 20.58 3.80 23.10
N THR A 550 20.62 4.00 21.79
CA THR A 550 21.02 5.25 21.14
C THR A 550 19.98 5.70 20.12
N ALA A 551 19.76 7.02 20.06
CA ALA A 551 18.96 7.63 19.01
C ALA A 551 19.84 8.06 17.82
N ASP A 552 19.49 7.64 16.61
CA ASP A 552 20.12 8.08 15.36
C ASP A 552 19.15 8.93 14.57
N ARG A 553 19.66 9.91 13.82
CA ARG A 553 18.81 10.82 13.03
C ARG A 553 19.43 11.15 11.68
N ALA A 554 18.57 11.34 10.68
CA ALA A 554 18.94 11.75 9.33
C ALA A 554 17.90 12.74 8.76
N LEU A 555 18.32 13.53 7.76
CA LEU A 555 17.45 14.46 7.06
C LEU A 555 17.08 13.90 5.67
N TRP A 556 15.80 13.94 5.34
CA TRP A 556 15.27 13.63 4.01
C TRP A 556 14.60 14.89 3.45
N LEU A 557 15.42 15.72 2.79
CA LEU A 557 15.01 17.03 2.30
C LEU A 557 14.37 16.92 0.90
N GLY A 558 13.26 17.62 0.69
CA GLY A 558 12.58 17.69 -0.60
C GLY A 558 12.00 16.37 -1.09
N ALA A 559 11.47 15.53 -0.18
CA ALA A 559 10.80 14.29 -0.56
C ALA A 559 9.68 14.58 -1.56
N SER A 560 9.54 13.75 -2.59
CA SER A 560 8.41 13.84 -3.53
C SER A 560 7.13 13.31 -2.87
N SER A 561 5.97 13.76 -3.35
CA SER A 561 4.72 13.12 -2.96
C SER A 561 4.56 11.80 -3.70
N GLY A 562 4.19 10.72 -3.01
CA GLY A 562 3.93 9.43 -3.65
C GLY A 562 4.32 8.24 -2.78
N SER A 563 4.29 7.04 -3.37
CA SER A 563 4.70 5.81 -2.71
C SER A 563 6.21 5.71 -2.66
N HIS A 564 6.74 5.50 -1.45
CA HIS A 564 8.16 5.33 -1.20
C HIS A 564 8.41 3.97 -0.56
N THR A 565 9.48 3.31 -0.98
CA THR A 565 9.95 2.08 -0.34
C THR A 565 10.79 2.45 0.88
N ILE A 566 10.41 1.96 2.05
CA ILE A 566 11.07 2.30 3.31
C ILE A 566 11.33 1.03 4.10
N LYS A 567 12.59 0.73 4.38
CA LYS A 567 12.99 -0.45 5.14
C LYS A 567 13.84 -0.06 6.32
N THR A 568 13.41 -0.46 7.51
CA THR A 568 14.24 -0.44 8.72
C THR A 568 14.75 -1.84 8.99
N ARG A 569 16.06 -2.04 9.06
CA ARG A 569 16.67 -3.30 9.52
C ARG A 569 17.19 -3.10 10.93
N TYR A 570 17.04 -4.12 11.75
CA TYR A 570 17.52 -4.16 13.12
C TYR A 570 18.24 -5.47 13.36
N TYR A 571 19.30 -5.42 14.14
CA TYR A 571 20.04 -6.58 14.63
C TYR A 571 20.19 -6.44 16.13
N ASP A 572 19.80 -7.49 16.83
CA ASP A 572 20.02 -7.66 18.26
C ASP A 572 21.20 -8.62 18.50
N ASN A 573 22.09 -8.26 19.43
CA ASN A 573 23.24 -9.07 19.82
C ASN A 573 23.05 -9.72 21.18
N VAL A 574 22.89 -8.89 22.23
CA VAL A 574 22.73 -9.30 23.64
C VAL A 574 21.95 -8.26 24.44
N LEU A 575 21.29 -8.68 25.53
CA LEU A 575 20.65 -7.84 26.55
C LEU A 575 19.25 -7.34 26.17
N GLU A 576 19.04 -6.03 26.15
CA GLU A 576 17.72 -5.41 25.97
C GLU A 576 17.49 -5.18 24.49
N ALA A 577 16.44 -5.78 23.91
CA ALA A 577 16.12 -5.68 22.49
C ALA A 577 14.97 -4.70 22.22
N GLY A 578 15.18 -3.73 21.35
CA GLY A 578 14.19 -2.72 21.00
C GLY A 578 14.57 -1.87 19.79
N VAL A 579 13.57 -1.55 18.95
CA VAL A 579 13.76 -0.66 17.81
C VAL A 579 12.53 0.18 17.54
N PHE A 580 12.73 1.50 17.60
CA PHE A 580 11.79 2.52 17.15
C PHE A 580 12.33 3.16 15.87
N SER A 581 11.48 3.41 14.87
CA SER A 581 11.85 4.08 13.62
C SER A 581 10.70 4.91 13.06
N HIS A 582 10.93 6.22 12.90
CA HIS A 582 9.91 7.18 12.48
C HIS A 582 10.42 8.09 11.37
N ILE A 583 9.54 8.36 10.40
CA ILE A 583 9.73 9.35 9.34
C ILE A 583 8.74 10.47 9.61
N VAL A 584 9.25 11.66 9.91
CA VAL A 584 8.48 12.74 10.52
C VAL A 584 8.64 14.00 9.66
N PRO A 585 7.53 14.58 9.14
CA PRO A 585 7.59 15.87 8.47
C PRO A 585 8.17 16.94 9.38
N PHE A 586 8.90 17.90 8.81
CA PHE A 586 9.37 19.08 9.55
C PHE A 586 8.19 19.77 10.25
N ASP A 587 8.51 20.47 11.35
CA ASP A 587 7.56 21.11 12.27
C ASP A 587 6.69 20.17 13.13
N LYS A 588 6.50 18.90 12.76
CA LYS A 588 5.91 17.91 13.67
C LYS A 588 6.92 17.47 14.73
N TRP A 589 6.42 16.97 15.85
CA TRP A 589 7.27 16.58 16.98
C TRP A 589 7.22 15.07 17.20
N LEU A 590 8.38 14.43 17.32
CA LEU A 590 8.50 13.04 17.74
C LEU A 590 8.78 12.99 19.24
N ALA A 591 7.92 12.33 20.01
CA ALA A 591 8.05 12.13 21.43
C ALA A 591 8.47 10.69 21.74
N TYR A 592 9.50 10.51 22.57
CA TYR A 592 9.87 9.23 23.19
C TYR A 592 9.62 9.29 24.70
N TYR A 593 8.80 8.37 25.22
CA TYR A 593 8.34 8.35 26.61
C TYR A 593 9.12 7.34 27.45
N TYR A 594 9.42 7.70 28.69
CA TYR A 594 10.19 6.89 29.64
C TYR A 594 9.43 6.80 30.97
N PRO A 595 9.34 5.61 31.59
CA PRO A 595 8.61 5.40 32.85
C PRO A 595 9.45 5.81 34.08
N ASN A 596 10.25 6.87 33.95
CA ASN A 596 11.08 7.45 35.00
C ASN A 596 11.34 8.92 34.68
N LYS A 597 11.77 9.71 35.68
CA LYS A 597 12.06 11.16 35.51
C LYS A 597 13.42 11.48 34.92
N THR A 598 14.24 10.46 34.64
CA THR A 598 15.67 10.64 34.33
C THR A 598 16.01 10.41 32.86
N LEU A 599 15.04 10.04 32.02
CA LEU A 599 15.22 9.63 30.62
C LEU A 599 16.19 8.42 30.47
N ASN A 600 16.27 7.57 31.49
CA ASN A 600 17.16 6.41 31.51
C ASN A 600 16.46 5.18 30.91
N GLY A 601 17.23 4.31 30.25
CA GLY A 601 16.76 3.06 29.65
C GLY A 601 16.19 3.23 28.24
N PHE A 602 15.65 2.16 27.68
CA PHE A 602 14.95 2.19 26.40
C PHE A 602 13.56 2.85 26.54
N PRO A 603 13.13 3.72 25.60
CA PRO A 603 11.80 4.33 25.66
C PRO A 603 10.69 3.28 25.53
N VAL A 604 9.63 3.41 26.31
CA VAL A 604 8.54 2.41 26.31
C VAL A 604 7.48 2.70 25.25
N ALA A 605 7.44 3.91 24.71
CA ALA A 605 6.50 4.29 23.64
C ALA A 605 7.02 5.49 22.84
N ALA A 606 6.49 5.66 21.62
CA ALA A 606 6.77 6.80 20.77
C ALA A 606 5.52 7.37 20.08
N LYS A 607 5.48 8.69 19.87
CA LYS A 607 4.33 9.37 19.28
C LYS A 607 4.75 10.55 18.42
N VAL A 608 4.13 10.69 17.25
CA VAL A 608 4.25 11.91 16.43
C VAL A 608 3.10 12.85 16.79
N LEU A 609 3.43 14.07 17.19
CA LEU A 609 2.50 15.11 17.60
C LEU A 609 2.36 16.16 16.49
N GLU A 610 1.11 16.57 16.26
CA GLU A 610 0.80 17.69 15.37
C GLU A 610 1.16 19.03 16.04
N PRO A 611 1.79 19.96 15.30
CA PRO A 611 2.12 21.27 15.84
C PRO A 611 0.89 22.16 15.97
N VAL A 612 0.87 23.03 16.98
CA VAL A 612 -0.28 23.92 17.26
C VAL A 612 0.02 25.37 16.83
N GLY A 613 -0.97 26.02 16.21
CA GLY A 613 -0.92 27.44 15.84
C GLY A 613 0.11 27.80 14.74
N ASP A 614 0.23 29.09 14.44
CA ASP A 614 1.10 29.61 13.37
C ASP A 614 2.58 29.40 13.68
N SER A 615 2.96 29.48 14.96
CA SER A 615 4.33 29.23 15.44
C SER A 615 4.75 27.76 15.41
N LYS A 616 3.85 26.86 15.00
CA LYS A 616 4.06 25.40 14.97
C LYS A 616 4.63 24.86 16.30
N ARG A 617 4.01 25.27 17.41
CA ARG A 617 4.51 25.04 18.77
C ARG A 617 4.34 23.58 19.19
N LEU A 618 5.25 23.09 20.05
CA LEU A 618 5.00 21.89 20.85
C LEU A 618 3.91 22.24 21.86
N SER A 619 2.91 21.38 22.00
CA SER A 619 1.87 21.51 23.02
C SER A 619 1.36 20.12 23.36
N GLU A 620 1.55 19.71 24.61
CA GLU A 620 0.99 18.47 25.14
C GLU A 620 0.43 18.74 26.54
N SER A 621 -0.80 18.30 26.79
CA SER A 621 -1.47 18.49 28.08
C SER A 621 -2.26 17.23 28.41
N HIS A 622 -1.92 16.60 29.53
CA HIS A 622 -2.42 15.25 29.87
C HIS A 622 -3.42 15.23 31.02
N GLN A 623 -3.68 16.39 31.65
CA GLN A 623 -4.54 16.45 32.84
C GLN A 623 -4.10 15.38 33.85
N ALA A 624 -5.03 14.66 34.49
CA ALA A 624 -4.72 13.54 35.39
C ALA A 624 -4.60 12.17 34.68
N SER A 625 -4.36 12.16 33.36
CA SER A 625 -4.27 10.94 32.56
C SER A 625 -2.84 10.70 32.08
N SER A 626 -2.52 9.44 31.79
CA SER A 626 -1.23 9.10 31.19
C SER A 626 -1.13 9.55 29.73
N PRO A 627 0.02 10.08 29.26
CA PRO A 627 0.22 10.47 27.87
C PRO A 627 0.17 9.30 26.88
N VAL A 628 0.56 8.11 27.33
CA VAL A 628 0.58 6.85 26.57
C VAL A 628 0.35 5.68 27.54
N PRO A 629 -0.32 4.59 27.14
CA PRO A 629 -0.67 3.48 28.05
C PRO A 629 0.49 2.86 28.84
N GLU A 630 1.72 2.97 28.33
CA GLU A 630 2.93 2.32 28.86
C GLU A 630 3.61 3.08 30.01
N VAL A 631 3.20 4.32 30.31
CA VAL A 631 3.70 5.10 31.45
C VAL A 631 2.57 5.46 32.43
N GLY A 632 2.95 5.82 33.66
CA GLY A 632 1.99 6.36 34.64
C GLY A 632 1.49 7.76 34.28
N ALA A 633 0.41 8.20 34.94
CA ALA A 633 -0.08 9.58 34.83
C ALA A 633 0.95 10.60 35.37
N ASP A 634 1.80 10.17 36.29
CA ASP A 634 2.88 10.94 36.88
C ASP A 634 4.19 10.12 36.88
N ASN A 635 5.32 10.73 37.25
CA ASN A 635 6.65 10.10 37.34
C ASN A 635 7.22 9.57 36.02
N PHE A 636 6.90 10.22 34.91
CA PHE A 636 7.46 9.92 33.59
C PHE A 636 8.37 11.04 33.08
N SER A 637 9.11 10.76 32.01
CA SER A 637 9.83 11.79 31.25
C SER A 637 9.69 11.56 29.76
N VAL A 638 9.89 12.62 28.99
CA VAL A 638 9.72 12.62 27.54
C VAL A 638 10.86 13.37 26.89
N ARG A 639 11.37 12.82 25.78
CA ARG A 639 12.23 13.54 24.84
C ARG A 639 11.45 13.83 23.57
N TYR A 640 11.21 15.10 23.30
CA TYR A 640 10.60 15.59 22.07
C TYR A 640 11.69 16.05 21.10
N THR A 641 11.58 15.68 19.83
CA THR A 641 12.50 16.12 18.78
C THR A 641 11.71 16.65 17.58
N THR A 642 12.19 17.74 16.98
CA THR A 642 11.73 18.22 15.68
C THR A 642 12.90 18.81 14.88
N ALA A 643 12.70 18.92 13.57
CA ALA A 643 13.54 19.71 12.68
C ALA A 643 12.72 20.85 12.08
N LYS A 644 13.29 22.06 12.05
CA LYS A 644 12.64 23.28 11.56
C LYS A 644 13.54 24.05 10.61
N ARG A 645 12.93 24.75 9.65
CA ARG A 645 13.64 25.79 8.88
C ARG A 645 13.55 27.13 9.61
N LEU A 646 14.65 27.57 10.20
CA LEU A 646 14.78 28.84 10.91
C LEU A 646 15.90 29.65 10.26
N ASP A 647 15.58 30.78 9.64
CA ASP A 647 16.61 31.66 9.08
C ASP A 647 17.51 32.22 10.20
N ALA A 648 18.74 32.57 9.85
CA ALA A 648 19.62 33.29 10.77
C ALA A 648 18.93 34.57 11.30
N GLY A 649 19.00 34.79 12.60
CA GLY A 649 18.32 35.91 13.26
C GLY A 649 18.07 35.67 14.75
N TYR A 650 17.35 36.59 15.37
CA TYR A 650 16.97 36.44 16.78
C TYR A 650 15.56 35.90 16.91
N TYR A 651 15.40 34.98 17.85
CA TYR A 651 14.17 34.30 18.16
C TYR A 651 13.86 34.45 19.65
N SER A 652 12.58 34.45 19.99
CA SER A 652 12.12 34.27 21.36
C SER A 652 11.69 32.82 21.51
N LEU A 653 12.39 32.09 22.36
CA LEU A 653 11.96 30.78 22.79
C LEU A 653 11.13 30.95 24.06
N ARG A 654 9.88 30.51 24.00
CA ARG A 654 8.93 30.59 25.11
C ARG A 654 8.52 29.18 25.49
N THR A 655 8.56 28.90 26.78
CA THR A 655 8.10 27.62 27.32
C THR A 655 7.10 27.84 28.43
N ARG A 656 6.20 26.88 28.59
CA ARG A 656 5.37 26.71 29.77
C ARG A 656 5.47 25.23 30.12
N ALA A 657 6.07 24.90 31.25
CA ALA A 657 6.12 23.54 31.73
C ALA A 657 5.74 23.51 33.20
N ASP A 658 4.93 22.53 33.58
CA ASP A 658 4.45 22.32 34.94
C ASP A 658 5.51 21.70 35.86
N ASP A 659 6.46 20.96 35.29
CA ASP A 659 7.62 20.42 35.98
C ASP A 659 8.91 20.70 35.18
N GLY A 660 9.91 19.83 35.26
CA GLY A 660 11.25 20.13 34.74
C GLY A 660 11.32 20.11 33.22
N ILE A 661 12.08 21.06 32.66
CA ILE A 661 12.31 21.19 31.21
C ILE A 661 13.77 21.51 30.90
N ARG A 662 14.30 20.89 29.86
CA ARG A 662 15.55 21.28 29.21
C ARG A 662 15.31 21.43 27.71
N VAL A 663 15.90 22.44 27.10
CA VAL A 663 15.74 22.70 25.66
C VAL A 663 17.10 22.83 25.02
N TYR A 664 17.28 22.12 23.90
CA TYR A 664 18.49 22.14 23.10
C TYR A 664 18.16 22.61 21.69
N VAL A 665 19.03 23.45 21.14
CA VAL A 665 19.00 23.87 19.74
C VAL A 665 20.32 23.45 19.11
N ASP A 666 20.26 22.61 18.08
CA ASP A 666 21.42 21.98 17.44
C ASP A 666 22.38 21.29 18.43
N GLY A 667 21.80 20.65 19.46
CA GLY A 667 22.54 19.97 20.52
C GLY A 667 23.11 20.90 21.61
N VAL A 668 22.96 22.23 21.48
CA VAL A 668 23.39 23.20 22.50
C VAL A 668 22.25 23.43 23.50
N LEU A 669 22.50 23.21 24.79
CA LEU A 669 21.56 23.49 25.88
C LEU A 669 21.32 25.00 26.00
N VAL A 670 20.09 25.44 25.74
CA VAL A 670 19.71 26.87 25.77
C VAL A 670 18.78 27.23 26.93
N LEU A 671 18.07 26.24 27.50
CA LEU A 671 17.27 26.38 28.70
C LEU A 671 17.51 25.15 29.57
N ASP A 672 17.89 25.35 30.83
CA ASP A 672 18.02 24.30 31.83
C ASP A 672 17.23 24.63 33.09
N ARG A 673 16.08 23.98 33.24
CA ARG A 673 15.23 24.06 34.42
C ARG A 673 14.76 22.68 34.81
N TRP A 674 15.66 21.85 35.33
CA TRP A 674 15.33 20.51 35.79
C TRP A 674 14.74 20.46 37.22
N THR A 675 13.79 21.33 37.51
CA THR A 675 13.16 21.46 38.85
C THR A 675 11.64 21.51 38.71
N GLY A 676 10.92 20.86 39.62
CA GLY A 676 9.47 20.80 39.61
C GLY A 676 8.78 22.15 39.84
N GLY A 677 7.51 22.25 39.43
CA GLY A 677 6.66 23.42 39.59
C GLY A 677 6.45 24.24 38.31
N VAL A 678 5.23 24.80 38.18
CA VAL A 678 4.77 25.48 36.96
C VAL A 678 5.53 26.78 36.74
N LYS A 679 6.15 26.90 35.57
CA LYS A 679 6.86 28.11 35.19
C LYS A 679 6.76 28.39 33.70
N GLU A 680 6.68 29.68 33.39
CA GLU A 680 6.88 30.21 32.05
C GLU A 680 8.28 30.81 31.95
N ASP A 681 9.03 30.40 30.94
CA ASP A 681 10.36 30.93 30.65
C ASP A 681 10.34 31.57 29.25
N SER A 682 10.99 32.73 29.11
CA SER A 682 11.19 33.39 27.82
C SER A 682 12.67 33.76 27.70
N ILE A 683 13.34 33.16 26.72
CA ILE A 683 14.75 33.41 26.42
C ILE A 683 14.90 33.92 25.00
N ARG A 684 15.88 34.80 24.79
CA ARG A 684 16.25 35.26 23.46
C ARG A 684 17.36 34.37 22.92
N LEU A 685 17.15 33.81 21.74
CA LEU A 685 18.11 32.95 21.05
C LEU A 685 18.60 33.65 19.78
N LYS A 686 19.90 33.54 19.50
CA LYS A 686 20.45 33.87 18.19
C LYS A 686 20.60 32.58 17.41
N ILE A 687 19.87 32.44 16.31
CA ILE A 687 19.99 31.32 15.37
C ILE A 687 20.97 31.73 14.27
N THR A 688 21.90 30.85 13.97
CA THR A 688 22.86 30.95 12.87
C THR A 688 22.99 29.59 12.22
N ASP A 689 23.17 29.52 10.90
CA ASP A 689 23.37 28.24 10.21
C ASP A 689 24.41 27.37 10.91
N ARG A 690 24.14 26.06 11.00
CA ARG A 690 25.11 25.07 11.49
C ARG A 690 26.40 25.15 10.65
N PRO A 691 27.59 25.07 11.27
CA PRO A 691 28.85 25.11 10.54
C PRO A 691 29.00 23.87 9.65
N ASN A 692 29.64 24.02 8.49
CA ASN A 692 29.99 22.92 7.57
C ASN A 692 28.82 22.07 7.04
N VAL A 693 27.57 22.58 7.06
CA VAL A 693 26.43 21.89 6.45
C VAL A 693 26.31 22.18 4.95
N ALA A 694 25.71 21.25 4.21
CA ALA A 694 25.38 21.43 2.80
C ALA A 694 24.46 22.65 2.58
N VAL A 695 24.49 23.23 1.38
CA VAL A 695 23.64 24.39 1.04
C VAL A 695 22.15 24.10 1.21
N SER A 696 21.70 22.87 0.92
CA SER A 696 20.33 22.41 1.09
C SER A 696 19.87 22.35 2.56
N GLU A 697 20.81 22.13 3.47
CA GLU A 697 20.59 22.06 4.92
C GLU A 697 20.65 23.42 5.60
N LYS A 698 20.83 24.51 4.84
CA LYS A 698 21.29 25.78 5.40
C LYS A 698 20.52 26.26 6.61
N ASN A 699 19.31 26.71 6.52
CA ASN A 699 18.52 27.15 7.68
C ASN A 699 17.87 26.00 8.48
N VAL A 700 18.40 24.76 8.44
CA VAL A 700 17.80 23.61 9.14
C VAL A 700 18.38 23.47 10.53
N HIS A 701 17.50 23.48 11.53
CA HIS A 701 17.85 23.41 12.95
C HIS A 701 17.09 22.28 13.66
N TRP A 702 17.81 21.57 14.52
CA TRP A 702 17.23 20.55 15.41
C TRP A 702 16.81 21.19 16.72
N ILE A 703 15.60 20.87 17.17
CA ILE A 703 15.10 21.29 18.48
C ILE A 703 14.77 20.04 19.27
N ASP A 704 15.48 19.83 20.37
CA ASP A 704 15.23 18.74 21.31
C ASP A 704 14.73 19.33 22.63
N VAL A 705 13.69 18.73 23.20
CA VAL A 705 13.10 19.13 24.48
C VAL A 705 13.03 17.92 25.38
N GLU A 706 13.59 18.05 26.56
CA GLU A 706 13.49 17.05 27.63
C GLU A 706 12.53 17.58 28.68
N TYR A 707 11.62 16.73 29.12
CA TYR A 707 10.58 17.07 30.08
C TYR A 707 10.41 15.92 31.09
N TYR A 708 10.11 16.22 32.35
CA TYR A 708 9.59 15.23 33.28
C TYR A 708 8.36 15.75 34.01
N ASP A 709 7.53 14.82 34.44
CA ASP A 709 6.33 15.03 35.24
C ASP A 709 6.51 14.35 36.61
N ASP A 710 6.09 15.02 37.69
CA ASP A 710 6.25 14.55 39.08
C ASP A 710 4.99 13.99 39.73
N ILE A 711 4.02 14.85 40.03
CA ILE A 711 2.82 14.57 40.85
C ILE A 711 1.56 15.34 40.40
N ALA A 712 1.66 16.13 39.34
CA ALA A 712 0.61 17.06 38.92
C ALA A 712 0.25 16.82 37.46
N ALA A 713 -0.78 17.53 37.00
CA ALA A 713 -1.26 17.36 35.64
C ALA A 713 -0.24 17.86 34.59
N GLY A 714 0.42 16.91 33.94
CA GLY A 714 1.41 17.15 32.89
C GLY A 714 0.99 18.17 31.84
N HIS A 715 1.77 19.24 31.70
CA HIS A 715 1.54 20.28 30.71
C HIS A 715 2.84 20.91 30.23
N ILE A 716 3.11 20.76 28.93
CA ILE A 716 4.26 21.38 28.26
C ILE A 716 3.83 22.13 26.99
N GLU A 717 4.33 23.36 26.85
CA GLU A 717 4.29 24.13 25.62
C GLU A 717 5.68 24.69 25.32
N LEU A 718 6.05 24.70 24.04
CA LEU A 718 7.24 25.39 23.55
C LEU A 718 7.00 26.03 22.18
N SER A 719 7.24 27.34 22.08
CA SER A 719 7.31 28.07 20.81
C SER A 719 8.70 28.66 20.57
N ILE A 720 9.08 28.75 19.30
CA ILE A 720 10.28 29.46 18.84
C ILE A 720 9.87 30.47 17.77
N ASP A 721 9.75 31.73 18.17
CA ASP A 721 9.18 32.79 17.33
C ASP A 721 10.26 33.76 16.86
N LYS A 722 10.38 33.96 15.54
CA LYS A 722 11.29 34.99 14.99
C LYS A 722 10.92 36.35 15.57
N GLN A 723 11.91 37.13 15.99
CA GLN A 723 11.72 38.47 16.54
C GLN A 723 12.06 39.51 15.48
N PRO A 724 11.07 40.08 14.77
CA PRO A 724 11.32 41.05 13.70
C PRO A 724 11.59 42.49 14.21
N GLY A 725 11.27 42.76 15.48
CA GLY A 725 11.34 44.11 16.04
C GLY A 725 12.77 44.63 16.24
N PRO A 726 12.95 45.95 16.44
CA PRO A 726 14.24 46.47 16.81
C PRO A 726 14.71 45.88 18.15
N ILE A 727 15.89 45.26 18.13
CA ILE A 727 16.53 44.67 19.30
C ILE A 727 17.43 45.72 19.92
N TYR A 728 17.15 46.10 21.17
CA TYR A 728 17.97 47.07 21.90
C TYR A 728 18.93 46.34 22.84
N LEU A 729 20.22 46.51 22.58
CA LEU A 729 21.33 46.09 23.41
C LEU A 729 21.97 47.32 24.06
N THR A 730 22.73 47.10 25.12
CA THR A 730 23.52 48.15 25.79
C THR A 730 24.94 47.67 26.04
N THR A 731 25.92 48.53 25.79
CA THR A 731 27.33 48.28 26.13
C THR A 731 27.80 49.26 27.19
N HIS A 732 28.29 48.75 28.33
CA HIS A 732 28.78 49.57 29.44
C HIS A 732 30.27 49.90 29.27
N TYR A 733 30.63 51.17 29.48
CA TYR A 733 32.01 51.66 29.39
C TYR A 733 32.50 52.22 30.73
N ASN A 734 33.77 51.96 31.04
CA ASN A 734 34.39 52.34 32.31
C ASN A 734 34.91 53.81 32.32
N TYR A 735 34.20 54.73 31.66
CA TYR A 735 34.42 56.17 31.73
C TYR A 735 33.14 56.84 32.19
N THR A 736 33.25 57.84 33.05
CA THR A 736 32.12 58.75 33.27
C THR A 736 31.89 59.57 31.99
N PHE A 737 30.65 60.01 31.76
CA PHE A 737 30.32 60.79 30.57
C PHE A 737 31.23 62.04 30.42
N SER A 738 31.45 62.78 31.52
CA SER A 738 32.30 63.99 31.50
C SER A 738 33.76 63.70 31.15
N GLN A 739 34.36 62.62 31.68
CA GLN A 739 35.73 62.22 31.34
C GLN A 739 35.87 61.86 29.85
N ALA A 740 34.84 61.23 29.28
CA ALA A 740 34.84 60.88 27.88
C ALA A 740 34.75 62.14 26.99
N VAL A 741 33.93 63.13 27.38
CA VAL A 741 33.84 64.45 26.72
C VAL A 741 35.16 65.22 26.82
N ASP A 742 35.84 65.22 27.97
CA ASP A 742 37.14 65.90 28.15
C ASP A 742 38.18 65.38 27.15
N LYS A 743 38.24 64.05 26.99
CA LYS A 743 39.13 63.40 26.02
C LYS A 743 38.76 63.79 24.58
N GLN A 744 37.47 63.86 24.26
CA GLN A 744 37.00 64.30 22.94
C GLN A 744 37.38 65.75 22.63
N MET A 745 37.31 66.65 23.61
CA MET A 745 37.72 68.05 23.44
C MET A 745 39.24 68.20 23.23
N SER A 746 40.06 67.24 23.67
CA SER A 746 41.52 67.28 23.54
C SER A 746 42.05 66.97 22.13
N VAL A 747 41.21 66.47 21.22
CA VAL A 747 41.58 66.03 19.86
C VAL A 747 41.03 66.93 18.75
N VAL A 748 40.78 68.21 19.08
CA VAL A 748 40.38 69.26 18.12
C VAL A 748 39.16 68.87 17.26
N PRO A 749 38.02 68.51 17.89
CA PRO A 749 36.80 68.17 17.16
C PRO A 749 36.35 69.35 16.29
N GLN A 750 35.64 69.06 15.21
CA GLN A 750 35.16 70.07 14.27
C GLN A 750 33.63 70.11 14.27
N THR A 751 33.07 71.26 13.92
CA THR A 751 31.64 71.41 13.67
C THR A 751 31.37 72.37 12.54
N ASP A 752 30.30 72.12 11.81
CA ASP A 752 29.73 73.01 10.82
C ASP A 752 28.46 73.72 11.31
N LEU A 753 28.08 73.51 12.57
CA LEU A 753 26.87 74.08 13.19
C LEU A 753 26.94 75.60 13.31
N HIS A 754 25.76 76.18 13.52
CA HIS A 754 25.53 77.61 13.74
C HIS A 754 25.85 78.49 12.51
N SER A 755 25.21 79.65 12.43
CA SER A 755 25.69 80.71 11.54
C SER A 755 27.01 81.23 12.07
N LYS A 756 28.04 81.35 11.23
CA LYS A 756 29.41 81.67 11.66
C LYS A 756 29.82 83.06 11.19
N TYR A 757 30.14 83.90 12.16
CA TYR A 757 30.62 85.26 11.93
C TYR A 757 31.99 85.45 12.58
N LEU A 758 32.90 86.03 11.80
CA LEU A 758 34.23 86.44 12.24
C LEU A 758 34.48 87.90 11.87
N ARG A 759 35.31 88.59 12.65
CA ARG A 759 35.73 89.96 12.35
C ARG A 759 36.64 89.98 11.12
N SER A 760 36.59 91.01 10.30
CA SER A 760 37.22 91.01 8.98
C SER A 760 38.74 90.84 8.99
N ASP A 761 39.41 91.23 10.07
CA ASP A 761 40.86 91.10 10.26
C ASP A 761 41.32 89.70 10.70
N SER A 762 40.37 88.80 11.00
CA SER A 762 40.68 87.42 11.35
C SER A 762 41.00 86.54 10.14
N LEU A 763 40.85 87.05 8.90
CA LEU A 763 41.09 86.30 7.67
C LEU A 763 42.17 86.96 6.80
N VAL A 764 43.01 86.14 6.19
CA VAL A 764 44.04 86.53 5.21
C VAL A 764 43.97 85.60 4.01
N LYS A 765 44.37 86.04 2.81
CA LYS A 765 44.52 85.13 1.66
C LYS A 765 45.87 84.44 1.70
N ASP A 766 45.89 83.13 1.44
CA ASP A 766 47.14 82.41 1.15
C ASP A 766 47.63 82.66 -0.28
N ASP A 767 48.81 82.12 -0.61
CA ASP A 767 49.45 82.24 -1.93
C ASP A 767 48.60 81.69 -3.08
N LYS A 768 47.56 80.91 -2.78
CA LYS A 768 46.59 80.35 -3.74
C LYS A 768 45.28 81.15 -3.79
N GLY A 769 45.21 82.28 -3.10
CA GLY A 769 44.04 83.15 -3.05
C GLY A 769 42.90 82.64 -2.16
N THR A 770 43.12 81.57 -1.39
CA THR A 770 42.11 81.00 -0.47
C THR A 770 42.11 81.78 0.84
N TRP A 771 40.94 82.11 1.37
CA TRP A 771 40.84 82.77 2.67
C TRP A 771 41.16 81.80 3.82
N ARG A 772 42.01 82.25 4.73
CA ARG A 772 42.58 81.48 5.84
C ARG A 772 42.48 82.27 7.13
N VAL A 773 42.26 81.59 8.25
CA VAL A 773 42.23 82.24 9.56
C VAL A 773 43.62 82.70 9.99
N ASN A 774 43.75 83.98 10.31
CA ASN A 774 44.99 84.64 10.70
C ASN A 774 45.14 84.70 12.23
N GLY A 775 45.79 83.70 12.83
CA GLY A 775 45.89 83.47 14.28
C GLY A 775 44.96 82.34 14.79
N SER A 776 45.21 81.83 15.99
CA SER A 776 44.38 80.81 16.66
C SER A 776 43.54 81.44 17.77
N GLY A 777 42.42 80.81 18.13
CA GLY A 777 41.57 81.24 19.26
C GLY A 777 40.59 82.36 18.90
N TRP A 778 40.36 82.61 17.62
CA TRP A 778 39.31 83.54 17.19
C TRP A 778 37.94 83.02 17.59
N ASN A 779 37.21 83.81 18.37
CA ASN A 779 35.83 83.52 18.74
C ASN A 779 34.92 83.66 17.51
N VAL A 780 34.33 82.54 17.09
CA VAL A 780 33.27 82.51 16.09
C VAL A 780 31.96 82.85 16.77
N ARG A 781 31.16 83.73 16.18
CA ARG A 781 29.90 84.20 16.78
C ARG A 781 28.70 83.91 15.89
N ASN A 782 27.51 83.85 16.48
CA ASN A 782 26.25 83.62 15.75
C ASN A 782 25.65 84.87 15.09
N GLY A 783 26.32 86.02 15.19
CA GLY A 783 25.96 87.24 14.49
C GLY A 783 27.15 88.22 14.41
N PRO A 784 26.99 89.32 13.64
CA PRO A 784 28.05 90.29 13.37
C PRO A 784 28.25 91.25 14.55
N GLY A 785 29.20 90.96 15.44
CA GLY A 785 29.57 91.84 16.56
C GLY A 785 29.93 91.07 17.84
N THR A 786 30.63 91.74 18.76
CA THR A 786 31.07 91.14 20.04
C THR A 786 29.95 90.89 21.05
N SER A 787 28.76 91.47 20.85
CA SER A 787 27.56 91.25 21.67
C SER A 787 26.83 89.92 21.36
N TYR A 788 27.13 89.27 20.24
CA TYR A 788 26.57 87.98 19.86
C TYR A 788 27.29 86.82 20.58
N ASN A 789 26.60 85.72 20.82
CA ASN A 789 27.16 84.59 21.55
C ASN A 789 28.32 83.94 20.78
N ILE A 790 29.36 83.53 21.52
CA ILE A 790 30.43 82.69 20.99
C ILE A 790 29.84 81.30 20.74
N VAL A 791 30.02 80.77 19.53
CA VAL A 791 29.53 79.45 19.11
C VAL A 791 30.65 78.48 18.78
N GLY A 792 31.90 78.91 18.86
CA GLY A 792 33.08 78.07 18.62
C GLY A 792 34.34 78.91 18.50
N THR A 793 35.45 78.26 18.19
CA THR A 793 36.73 78.94 17.91
C THR A 793 37.40 78.42 16.65
N MET A 794 38.25 79.23 16.02
CA MET A 794 39.03 78.80 14.86
C MET A 794 40.51 78.63 15.20
N VAL A 795 41.16 77.69 14.53
CA VAL A 795 42.62 77.52 14.55
C VAL A 795 43.27 78.28 13.41
N HIS A 796 44.53 78.67 13.61
CA HIS A 796 45.32 79.34 12.58
C HIS A 796 45.39 78.49 11.29
N TRP A 797 45.29 79.16 10.14
CA TRP A 797 45.29 78.58 8.79
C TRP A 797 44.09 77.70 8.43
N ALA A 798 43.06 77.64 9.28
CA ALA A 798 41.80 77.02 8.91
C ALA A 798 41.23 77.70 7.65
N PRO A 799 40.84 76.94 6.61
CA PRO A 799 40.22 77.51 5.41
C PRO A 799 38.82 78.03 5.75
N ALA A 800 38.46 79.17 5.17
CA ALA A 800 37.14 79.75 5.28
C ALA A 800 36.69 80.31 3.93
N SER A 801 35.40 80.24 3.63
CA SER A 801 34.82 80.91 2.47
C SER A 801 33.94 82.05 2.94
N ILE A 802 34.19 83.27 2.47
CA ILE A 802 33.34 84.43 2.78
C ILE A 802 32.04 84.29 1.99
N LEU A 803 30.92 84.14 2.70
CA LEU A 803 29.59 84.11 2.11
C LEU A 803 29.06 85.53 1.87
N ARG A 804 29.26 86.43 2.85
CA ARG A 804 28.95 87.86 2.71
C ARG A 804 29.71 88.72 3.72
N THR A 805 29.92 89.98 3.36
CA THR A 805 30.43 91.04 4.24
C THR A 805 29.27 91.77 4.91
N VAL A 806 29.38 91.99 6.22
CA VAL A 806 28.37 92.68 7.04
C VAL A 806 29.02 93.89 7.72
N PRO A 807 28.72 95.12 7.27
CA PRO A 807 29.20 96.33 7.91
C PRO A 807 28.57 96.51 9.31
N VAL A 808 29.37 96.96 10.29
CA VAL A 808 28.91 97.25 11.65
C VAL A 808 29.37 98.65 12.06
N THR A 809 28.43 99.52 12.42
CA THR A 809 28.75 100.92 12.78
C THR A 809 29.56 100.97 14.08
N GLY A 810 30.76 101.56 14.03
CA GLY A 810 31.65 101.69 15.20
C GLY A 810 32.55 100.47 15.47
N ASP A 811 32.58 99.48 14.57
CA ASP A 811 33.45 98.30 14.63
C ASP A 811 34.04 98.02 13.23
N LEU A 812 34.94 97.05 13.12
CA LEU A 812 35.37 96.49 11.84
C LEU A 812 34.20 95.75 11.18
N ASN A 813 34.29 95.55 9.86
CA ASN A 813 33.35 94.69 9.14
C ASN A 813 33.41 93.26 9.70
N TRP A 814 32.30 92.55 9.60
CA TRP A 814 32.23 91.13 9.94
C TRP A 814 31.96 90.30 8.69
N TYR A 815 32.54 89.11 8.60
CA TYR A 815 32.27 88.15 7.54
C TYR A 815 31.36 87.05 8.04
N GLN A 816 30.27 86.80 7.32
CA GLN A 816 29.60 85.51 7.42
C GLN A 816 30.41 84.51 6.61
N ILE A 817 30.79 83.40 7.23
CA ILE A 817 31.68 82.42 6.60
C ILE A 817 31.05 81.03 6.52
N ALA A 818 31.48 80.27 5.51
CA ALA A 818 31.38 78.81 5.48
C ALA A 818 32.76 78.24 5.82
N ALA A 819 32.89 77.66 7.02
CA ALA A 819 34.12 77.04 7.49
C ALA A 819 33.82 75.97 8.57
N TRP A 820 34.75 75.04 8.79
CA TRP A 820 34.77 74.18 9.97
C TRP A 820 35.38 74.94 11.15
N MET A 821 34.84 74.73 12.36
CA MET A 821 35.33 75.37 13.60
C MET A 821 35.43 74.37 14.74
N ILE A 822 36.20 74.70 15.79
CA ILE A 822 36.18 73.98 17.06
C ILE A 822 34.85 74.26 17.76
N PRO A 823 34.05 73.23 18.11
CA PRO A 823 32.75 73.38 18.76
C PRO A 823 32.85 73.84 20.22
N LEU A 824 31.73 74.27 20.79
CA LEU A 824 31.62 74.40 22.24
C LEU A 824 31.55 73.01 22.89
N ARG A 825 31.98 72.92 24.16
CA ARG A 825 31.84 71.69 24.95
C ARG A 825 30.40 71.16 24.93
N ASN A 826 29.40 72.03 25.13
CA ASN A 826 28.00 71.64 25.15
C ASN A 826 27.51 71.05 23.82
N ASP A 827 28.08 71.48 22.69
CA ASP A 827 27.77 70.87 21.39
C ASP A 827 28.31 69.43 21.36
N VAL A 828 29.52 69.18 21.87
CA VAL A 828 30.09 67.83 21.99
C VAL A 828 29.25 66.97 22.94
N GLU A 829 28.89 67.49 24.12
CA GLU A 829 28.02 66.81 25.08
C GLU A 829 26.68 66.43 24.45
N TYR A 830 26.09 67.32 23.64
CA TYR A 830 24.82 67.05 23.00
C TYR A 830 24.89 65.84 22.07
N TYR A 831 25.87 65.81 21.14
CA TYR A 831 25.99 64.73 20.16
C TYR A 831 26.57 63.43 20.74
N MET A 832 27.32 63.53 21.84
CA MET A 832 27.88 62.37 22.51
C MET A 832 26.90 61.73 23.49
N ASN A 833 25.92 62.45 24.05
CA ASN A 833 24.98 61.88 25.02
C ASN A 833 23.89 61.04 24.33
N PRO A 834 23.85 59.70 24.56
CA PRO A 834 22.86 58.84 23.92
C PRO A 834 21.41 59.18 24.30
N ALA A 835 21.19 59.67 25.52
CA ALA A 835 19.87 60.03 26.03
C ALA A 835 19.19 61.19 25.28
N ASN A 836 19.95 61.96 24.47
CA ASN A 836 19.39 63.04 23.65
C ASN A 836 18.69 62.53 22.38
N PHE A 837 18.80 61.24 22.07
CA PHE A 837 18.25 60.64 20.86
C PHE A 837 17.17 59.64 21.25
N ALA A 838 15.91 59.94 20.92
CA ALA A 838 14.79 59.03 21.19
C ALA A 838 14.83 57.81 20.25
N LYS A 839 14.43 56.63 20.75
CA LYS A 839 14.43 55.35 20.02
C LYS A 839 13.70 55.39 18.67
N GLU A 840 12.65 56.18 18.57
CA GLU A 840 11.84 56.36 17.36
C GLU A 840 12.44 57.36 16.36
N SER A 841 13.52 58.05 16.73
CA SER A 841 14.11 59.10 15.90
C SER A 841 15.08 58.51 14.88
N THR A 842 15.16 59.11 13.67
CA THR A 842 16.14 58.70 12.65
C THR A 842 17.57 58.76 13.18
N GLN A 843 17.88 59.75 14.03
CA GLN A 843 19.19 59.91 14.65
C GLN A 843 19.58 58.73 15.55
N TYR A 844 18.63 57.94 16.05
CA TYR A 844 18.91 56.74 16.85
C TYR A 844 19.64 55.65 16.06
N PHE A 845 19.54 55.67 14.73
CA PHE A 845 20.28 54.74 13.86
C PHE A 845 21.80 54.90 13.96
N GLN A 846 22.32 55.92 14.65
CA GLN A 846 23.74 55.99 14.99
C GLN A 846 24.18 54.83 15.89
N PHE A 847 23.24 54.23 16.61
CA PHE A 847 23.44 53.05 17.45
C PHE A 847 23.16 51.74 16.71
N LEU A 848 22.81 51.77 15.42
CA LEU A 848 22.59 50.55 14.63
C LEU A 848 23.87 49.72 14.66
N LYS A 849 23.74 48.45 15.09
CA LYS A 849 24.82 47.48 15.17
C LYS A 849 25.17 46.99 13.78
N LEU A 850 26.26 47.55 13.26
CA LEU A 850 26.80 47.31 11.94
C LEU A 850 27.48 45.95 11.83
N SER A 851 27.77 45.26 12.94
CA SER A 851 28.31 43.89 12.92
C SER A 851 27.23 42.81 12.74
N GLU A 852 25.98 43.20 12.56
CA GLU A 852 24.84 42.27 12.49
C GLU A 852 24.08 42.45 11.17
N SER A 853 23.69 41.33 10.57
CA SER A 853 22.96 41.31 9.30
C SER A 853 21.57 41.93 9.43
N ALA A 854 21.15 42.64 8.39
CA ALA A 854 19.79 43.14 8.23
C ALA A 854 18.81 42.04 7.75
N GLY A 855 19.31 40.93 7.22
CA GLY A 855 18.49 39.83 6.67
C GLY A 855 17.84 40.17 5.31
N LEU A 856 18.61 40.75 4.39
CA LEU A 856 18.08 41.26 3.12
C LEU A 856 17.53 40.18 2.17
N ASP A 857 16.37 40.46 1.58
CA ASP A 857 15.91 39.80 0.35
C ASP A 857 16.62 40.41 -0.87
N VAL A 858 17.43 39.60 -1.55
CA VAL A 858 18.24 40.00 -2.72
C VAL A 858 17.37 40.54 -3.86
N ASN A 859 16.18 39.97 -4.08
CA ASN A 859 15.28 40.38 -5.15
C ASN A 859 14.61 41.72 -4.81
N GLU A 860 14.20 41.88 -3.56
CA GLU A 860 13.61 43.13 -3.08
C GLU A 860 14.60 44.29 -3.16
N VAL A 861 15.84 44.10 -2.71
CA VAL A 861 16.88 45.13 -2.74
C VAL A 861 17.21 45.54 -4.18
N ASN A 862 17.34 44.56 -5.09
CA ASN A 862 17.60 44.85 -6.50
C ASN A 862 16.47 45.65 -7.16
N SER A 863 15.22 45.35 -6.83
CA SER A 863 14.05 46.01 -7.44
C SER A 863 13.75 47.38 -6.84
N LYS A 864 13.91 47.56 -5.52
CA LYS A 864 13.52 48.77 -4.79
C LYS A 864 14.65 49.73 -4.47
N ILE A 865 15.86 49.23 -4.19
CA ILE A 865 16.99 50.06 -3.71
C ILE A 865 18.02 50.30 -4.82
N LEU A 866 18.52 49.24 -5.45
CA LEU A 866 19.62 49.33 -6.41
C LEU A 866 19.16 49.60 -7.85
N ASN A 867 17.86 49.63 -8.11
CA ASN A 867 17.31 49.96 -9.42
C ASN A 867 17.70 51.40 -9.84
N GLY A 868 18.31 51.54 -11.02
CA GLY A 868 18.78 52.83 -11.54
C GLY A 868 20.01 53.41 -10.84
N LYS A 869 20.69 52.65 -9.96
CA LYS A 869 21.90 53.09 -9.21
C LYS A 869 23.21 52.79 -9.95
N GLY A 870 23.23 53.09 -11.25
CA GLY A 870 24.42 52.94 -12.10
C GLY A 870 24.99 51.51 -12.08
N ILE A 871 26.31 51.40 -11.87
CA ILE A 871 27.02 50.12 -11.86
C ILE A 871 26.59 49.17 -10.71
N LEU A 872 25.92 49.71 -9.68
CA LEU A 872 25.43 48.94 -8.53
C LEU A 872 24.10 48.23 -8.80
N GLN A 873 23.42 48.52 -9.93
CA GLN A 873 22.18 47.86 -10.29
C GLN A 873 22.38 46.33 -10.44
N GLY A 874 21.50 45.56 -9.81
CA GLY A 874 21.55 44.09 -9.84
C GLY A 874 22.58 43.45 -8.90
N LYS A 875 23.31 44.24 -8.10
CA LYS A 875 24.43 43.76 -7.27
C LYS A 875 24.07 43.38 -5.84
N ALA A 876 22.78 43.29 -5.48
CA ALA A 876 22.35 42.98 -4.11
C ALA A 876 22.96 41.68 -3.57
N SER A 877 23.13 40.64 -4.40
CA SER A 877 23.76 39.37 -3.99
C SER A 877 25.20 39.55 -3.51
N ALA A 878 25.98 40.45 -4.15
CA ALA A 878 27.35 40.73 -3.74
C ALA A 878 27.41 41.43 -2.37
N PHE A 879 26.47 42.35 -2.09
CA PHE A 879 26.33 42.98 -0.77
C PHE A 879 25.89 41.98 0.30
N ALA A 880 24.92 41.11 0.00
CA ALA A 880 24.46 40.07 0.91
C ALA A 880 25.56 39.06 1.24
N GLU A 881 26.33 38.64 0.23
CA GLU A 881 27.48 37.77 0.44
C GLU A 881 28.60 38.45 1.22
N ALA A 882 28.90 39.73 0.93
CA ALA A 882 29.87 40.51 1.70
C ALA A 882 29.46 40.64 3.17
N GLY A 883 28.20 40.96 3.44
CA GLY A 883 27.66 41.06 4.80
C GLY A 883 27.75 39.74 5.56
N ARG A 884 27.40 38.62 4.93
CA ARG A 884 27.57 37.27 5.51
C ARG A 884 29.04 36.92 5.77
N THR A 885 29.92 37.25 4.83
CA THR A 885 31.34 36.84 4.89
C THR A 885 32.11 37.60 5.96
N TYR A 886 31.86 38.91 6.06
CA TYR A 886 32.64 39.80 6.92
C TYR A 886 31.87 40.29 8.15
N GLY A 887 30.66 39.76 8.39
CA GLY A 887 29.83 40.16 9.52
C GLY A 887 29.48 41.64 9.51
N ILE A 888 29.02 42.16 8.37
CA ILE A 888 28.66 43.58 8.23
C ILE A 888 27.20 43.73 7.79
N ASN A 889 26.51 44.70 8.38
CA ASN A 889 25.17 45.10 8.00
C ASN A 889 25.12 45.55 6.52
N GLU A 890 24.33 44.83 5.74
CA GLU A 890 24.28 44.97 4.29
C GLU A 890 23.66 46.30 3.86
N VAL A 891 22.68 46.80 4.62
CA VAL A 891 22.04 48.10 4.35
C VAL A 891 23.03 49.24 4.57
N TYR A 892 23.87 49.12 5.59
CA TYR A 892 24.98 50.06 5.79
C TYR A 892 25.97 50.01 4.63
N LEU A 893 26.40 48.82 4.19
CA LEU A 893 27.31 48.70 3.03
C LEU A 893 26.70 49.33 1.77
N ILE A 894 25.42 49.08 1.49
CA ILE A 894 24.72 49.66 0.34
C ILE A 894 24.63 51.18 0.50
N SER A 895 24.22 51.68 1.67
CA SER A 895 24.12 53.11 1.94
C SER A 895 25.47 53.81 1.74
N HIS A 896 26.54 53.20 2.24
CA HIS A 896 27.89 53.73 2.14
C HIS A 896 28.37 53.73 0.69
N ALA A 897 28.21 52.62 -0.02
CA ALA A 897 28.55 52.55 -1.43
C ALA A 897 27.78 53.57 -2.27
N LEU A 898 26.47 53.75 -2.03
CA LEU A 898 25.68 54.75 -2.74
C LEU A 898 26.15 56.18 -2.45
N LEU A 899 26.57 56.48 -1.21
CA LEU A 899 27.08 57.79 -0.84
C LEU A 899 28.42 58.08 -1.54
N GLU A 900 29.40 57.19 -1.35
CA GLU A 900 30.78 57.36 -1.83
C GLU A 900 30.88 57.38 -3.36
N THR A 901 29.97 56.68 -4.03
CA THR A 901 29.99 56.56 -5.48
C THR A 901 29.03 57.49 -6.20
N GLY A 902 28.30 58.36 -5.49
CA GLY A 902 27.27 59.20 -6.09
C GLY A 902 26.20 58.36 -6.82
N ASP A 903 25.63 57.39 -6.11
CA ASP A 903 24.66 56.41 -6.62
C ASP A 903 25.20 55.54 -7.78
N GLY A 904 26.46 55.07 -7.65
CA GLY A 904 27.11 54.15 -8.58
C GLY A 904 27.64 54.80 -9.87
N LYS A 905 27.86 56.12 -9.86
CA LYS A 905 28.19 56.91 -11.06
C LYS A 905 29.59 57.54 -11.05
N SER A 906 30.25 57.57 -9.90
CA SER A 906 31.61 58.11 -9.78
C SER A 906 32.59 57.35 -10.68
N GLU A 907 33.64 58.03 -11.13
CA GLU A 907 34.67 57.45 -11.99
C GLU A 907 35.39 56.25 -11.35
N LEU A 908 35.66 56.31 -10.03
CA LEU A 908 36.21 55.19 -9.27
C LEU A 908 35.27 53.97 -9.23
N ALA A 909 33.95 54.19 -9.23
CA ALA A 909 32.96 53.12 -9.20
C ALA A 909 32.67 52.52 -10.57
N THR A 910 32.72 53.31 -11.63
CA THR A 910 32.47 52.86 -13.02
C THR A 910 33.70 52.25 -13.68
N GLY A 911 34.88 52.44 -13.07
CA GLY A 911 36.10 51.71 -13.33
C GLY A 911 37.21 52.60 -13.91
N VAL A 912 38.41 52.52 -13.32
CA VAL A 912 39.59 53.26 -13.76
C VAL A 912 40.60 52.28 -14.35
N ARG A 913 41.10 52.57 -15.55
CA ARG A 913 42.17 51.79 -16.17
C ARG A 913 43.52 52.22 -15.60
N VAL A 914 44.08 51.39 -14.73
CA VAL A 914 45.37 51.66 -14.07
C VAL A 914 46.50 51.07 -14.92
N THR A 915 47.47 51.90 -15.28
CA THR A 915 48.69 51.52 -16.03
C THR A 915 49.96 51.70 -15.21
N LYS A 916 49.89 52.43 -14.10
CA LYS A 916 50.98 52.64 -13.15
C LYS A 916 50.50 52.50 -11.72
N VAL A 917 51.37 52.03 -10.84
CA VAL A 917 51.15 51.95 -9.39
C VAL A 917 52.41 52.43 -8.68
N ASP A 918 52.29 53.38 -7.74
CA ASP A 918 53.42 54.05 -7.06
C ASP A 918 54.48 54.58 -8.05
N GLY A 919 54.02 55.08 -9.20
CA GLY A 919 54.88 55.60 -10.28
C GLY A 919 55.58 54.56 -11.16
N LYS A 920 55.34 53.25 -10.96
CA LYS A 920 55.91 52.15 -11.78
C LYS A 920 54.88 51.56 -12.74
N ASP A 921 55.29 51.20 -13.95
CA ASP A 921 54.42 50.53 -14.92
C ASP A 921 53.94 49.17 -14.41
N VAL A 922 52.65 48.88 -14.60
CA VAL A 922 52.00 47.61 -14.25
C VAL A 922 51.18 47.07 -15.43
N GLU A 923 50.80 45.80 -15.40
CA GLU A 923 49.87 45.23 -16.40
C GLU A 923 48.54 46.00 -16.37
N PRO A 924 48.08 46.62 -17.48
CA PRO A 924 46.90 47.46 -17.46
C PRO A 924 45.62 46.71 -17.07
N LYS A 925 44.97 47.10 -15.98
CA LYS A 925 43.68 46.52 -15.53
C LYS A 925 42.68 47.62 -15.23
N THR A 926 41.41 47.39 -15.58
CA THR A 926 40.31 48.21 -15.10
C THR A 926 39.94 47.74 -13.70
N VAL A 927 39.95 48.66 -12.75
CA VAL A 927 39.69 48.38 -11.34
C VAL A 927 38.60 49.29 -10.82
N TYR A 928 37.89 48.82 -9.79
CA TYR A 928 36.70 49.46 -9.26
C TYR A 928 36.88 49.72 -7.76
N ASN A 929 36.36 50.84 -7.27
CA ASN A 929 36.38 51.17 -5.85
C ASN A 929 35.01 51.74 -5.45
N MET A 930 34.28 50.97 -4.63
CA MET A 930 32.88 51.24 -4.30
C MET A 930 32.67 52.03 -3.01
N TYR A 931 33.73 52.33 -2.26
CA TYR A 931 33.63 52.99 -0.95
C TYR A 931 34.67 54.10 -0.78
N GLY A 932 35.26 54.59 -1.88
CA GLY A 932 36.29 55.64 -1.83
C GLY A 932 37.54 55.26 -1.03
N ILE A 933 37.82 53.96 -0.84
CA ILE A 933 38.89 53.52 0.06
C ILE A 933 40.25 53.98 -0.47
N LYS A 934 41.02 54.67 0.39
CA LYS A 934 42.32 55.29 0.08
C LYS A 934 42.30 56.34 -1.04
N ALA A 935 41.13 56.91 -1.36
CA ALA A 935 41.01 58.11 -2.18
C ALA A 935 41.34 59.36 -1.34
N LEU A 936 42.62 59.71 -1.22
CA LEU A 936 43.06 60.87 -0.43
C LEU A 936 42.65 62.19 -1.11
N ASP A 937 42.31 63.22 -0.34
CA ASP A 937 41.91 64.55 -0.86
C ASP A 937 42.91 65.14 -1.89
N SER A 938 44.20 64.84 -1.74
CA SER A 938 45.25 65.31 -2.64
C SER A 938 45.33 64.56 -3.98
N CYS A 939 44.79 63.34 -4.07
CA CYS A 939 44.93 62.43 -5.22
C CYS A 939 43.77 61.40 -5.31
N PRO A 940 42.49 61.80 -5.23
CA PRO A 940 41.41 60.87 -4.93
C PRO A 940 41.25 59.76 -5.98
N LEU A 941 41.34 60.11 -7.27
CA LEU A 941 41.20 59.17 -8.39
C LEU A 941 42.42 58.24 -8.51
N GLU A 942 43.63 58.79 -8.49
CA GLU A 942 44.89 58.04 -8.64
C GLU A 942 45.11 57.11 -7.44
N CYS A 943 45.13 57.66 -6.23
CA CYS A 943 45.40 56.89 -5.01
C CYS A 943 44.32 55.82 -4.75
N GLY A 944 43.05 56.13 -5.03
CA GLY A 944 41.94 55.18 -4.88
C GLY A 944 41.96 54.04 -5.90
N SER A 945 42.36 54.31 -7.14
CA SER A 945 42.45 53.29 -8.20
C SER A 945 43.71 52.43 -8.09
N GLU A 946 44.86 53.01 -7.72
CA GLU A 946 46.08 52.23 -7.43
C GLU A 946 45.87 51.27 -6.25
N TYR A 947 45.15 51.70 -5.21
CA TYR A 947 44.81 50.81 -4.10
C TYR A 947 43.90 49.66 -4.56
N ALA A 948 42.85 49.95 -5.33
CA ALA A 948 41.96 48.93 -5.89
C ALA A 948 42.73 47.91 -6.77
N TYR A 949 43.76 48.36 -7.51
CA TYR A 949 44.66 47.49 -8.26
C TYR A 949 45.45 46.55 -7.36
N LYS A 950 46.08 47.07 -6.29
CA LYS A 950 46.83 46.27 -5.32
C LYS A 950 45.96 45.20 -4.65
N MET A 951 44.67 45.48 -4.47
CA MET A 951 43.70 44.57 -3.85
C MET A 951 42.96 43.64 -4.83
N GLY A 952 43.23 43.76 -6.14
CA GLY A 952 42.64 42.88 -7.17
C GLY A 952 41.15 43.12 -7.44
N TRP A 953 40.65 44.35 -7.26
CA TRP A 953 39.24 44.68 -7.44
C TRP A 953 38.89 44.92 -8.92
N THR A 954 38.98 43.85 -9.72
CA THR A 954 38.79 43.91 -11.18
C THR A 954 37.34 43.74 -11.64
N THR A 955 36.40 43.60 -10.72
CA THR A 955 34.96 43.64 -11.00
C THR A 955 34.22 44.44 -9.92
N PRO A 956 33.01 44.97 -10.22
CA PRO A 956 32.16 45.62 -9.22
C PRO A 956 31.91 44.76 -7.98
N GLU A 957 31.66 43.45 -8.14
CA GLU A 957 31.39 42.52 -7.04
C GLU A 957 32.63 42.29 -6.16
N LEU A 958 33.82 42.18 -6.76
CA LEU A 958 35.08 42.06 -6.03
C LEU A 958 35.37 43.35 -5.25
N ALA A 959 35.08 44.52 -5.82
CA ALA A 959 35.23 45.81 -5.14
C ALA A 959 34.24 45.97 -3.97
N ILE A 960 32.99 45.51 -4.13
CA ILE A 960 31.98 45.49 -3.05
C ILE A 960 32.47 44.62 -1.88
N LYS A 961 32.89 43.38 -2.16
CA LYS A 961 33.34 42.43 -1.13
C LYS A 961 34.66 42.84 -0.49
N GLY A 962 35.63 43.27 -1.29
CA GLY A 962 36.94 43.69 -0.81
C GLY A 962 36.89 44.99 -0.01
N GLY A 963 36.03 45.93 -0.41
CA GLY A 963 35.80 47.14 0.37
C GLY A 963 35.06 46.89 1.68
N ALA A 964 34.09 45.97 1.68
CA ALA A 964 33.46 45.51 2.92
C ALA A 964 34.48 44.88 3.87
N LYS A 965 35.37 44.01 3.38
CA LYS A 965 36.48 43.45 4.18
C LYS A 965 37.32 44.52 4.86
N PHE A 966 37.71 45.57 4.11
CA PHE A 966 38.46 46.70 4.68
C PHE A 966 37.70 47.39 5.80
N ILE A 967 36.40 47.62 5.65
CA ILE A 967 35.57 48.25 6.70
C ILE A 967 35.46 47.33 7.94
N ALA A 968 35.30 46.02 7.75
CA ALA A 968 35.29 45.06 8.85
C ALA A 968 36.59 45.11 9.65
N GLU A 969 37.72 44.90 8.99
CA GLU A 969 39.03 44.78 9.63
C GLU A 969 39.45 46.07 10.34
N GLN A 970 39.10 47.24 9.78
CA GLN A 970 39.50 48.52 10.35
C GLN A 970 38.59 48.99 11.50
N TYR A 971 37.29 48.67 11.48
CA TYR A 971 36.34 49.25 12.44
C TYR A 971 35.47 48.21 13.16
N ILE A 972 34.82 47.30 12.43
CA ILE A 972 33.87 46.36 13.02
C ILE A 972 34.57 45.37 13.95
N ASP A 973 35.66 44.75 13.48
CA ASP A 973 36.40 43.71 14.21
C ASP A 973 37.12 44.25 15.47
N VAL A 974 37.39 45.56 15.50
CA VAL A 974 37.99 46.24 16.66
C VAL A 974 36.93 46.80 17.64
N GLY A 975 35.66 46.43 17.47
CA GLY A 975 34.57 46.77 18.37
C GLY A 975 33.92 48.14 18.14
N GLN A 976 34.25 48.82 17.04
CA GLN A 976 33.56 50.05 16.60
C GLN A 976 32.42 49.72 15.63
N ASP A 977 31.52 48.85 16.08
CA ASP A 977 30.43 48.27 15.31
C ASP A 977 29.14 49.10 15.29
N THR A 978 29.21 50.40 15.62
CA THR A 978 28.12 51.36 15.39
C THR A 978 28.70 52.68 14.89
N LEU A 979 27.93 53.47 14.15
CA LEU A 979 28.39 54.80 13.70
C LEU A 979 28.76 55.69 14.90
N TYR A 980 28.06 55.56 16.02
CA TYR A 980 28.43 56.19 17.28
C TYR A 980 29.82 55.76 17.75
N LYS A 981 30.10 54.44 17.80
CA LYS A 981 31.40 53.93 18.27
C LYS A 981 32.53 54.28 17.30
N MET A 982 32.27 54.32 16.00
CA MET A 982 33.20 54.82 14.98
C MET A 982 33.54 56.30 15.17
N ARG A 983 32.56 57.14 15.56
CA ARG A 983 32.79 58.57 15.81
C ARG A 983 33.44 58.85 17.15
N TRP A 984 32.94 58.24 18.23
CA TRP A 984 33.27 58.64 19.60
C TRP A 984 34.24 57.68 20.30
N ASN A 985 34.41 56.47 19.79
CA ASN A 985 35.20 55.40 20.39
C ASN A 985 35.07 55.34 21.93
N PRO A 986 33.89 55.01 22.48
CA PRO A 986 33.66 55.02 23.91
C PRO A 986 34.58 54.08 24.71
N SER A 987 35.17 53.06 24.07
CA SER A 987 36.17 52.18 24.67
C SER A 987 37.51 52.89 24.95
N ALA A 988 37.88 53.86 24.09
CA ALA A 988 39.07 54.69 24.21
C ALA A 988 38.79 56.10 23.64
N PRO A 989 38.06 56.97 24.37
CA PRO A 989 37.57 58.23 23.84
C PRO A 989 38.68 59.13 23.30
N GLY A 990 38.44 59.73 22.13
CA GLY A 990 39.37 60.61 21.41
C GLY A 990 40.37 59.88 20.50
N THR A 991 40.32 58.55 20.40
CA THR A 991 41.24 57.76 19.55
C THR A 991 40.49 57.06 18.42
N HIS A 992 41.19 56.76 17.31
CA HIS A 992 40.70 55.97 16.19
C HIS A 992 39.28 56.37 15.72
N GLN A 993 39.11 57.67 15.42
CA GLN A 993 37.82 58.25 15.06
C GLN A 993 37.68 58.31 13.54
N TYR A 994 36.52 57.90 13.03
CA TYR A 994 36.24 57.93 11.60
C TYR A 994 36.19 59.38 11.04
N ALA A 995 35.74 60.34 11.85
CA ALA A 995 35.57 61.73 11.45
C ALA A 995 35.80 62.71 12.60
N THR A 996 36.20 63.94 12.27
CA THR A 996 36.37 65.04 13.21
C THR A 996 35.06 65.79 13.49
N ASP A 997 34.11 65.78 12.54
CA ASP A 997 32.79 66.42 12.69
C ASP A 997 31.96 65.77 13.81
N ILE A 998 31.60 66.54 14.84
CA ILE A 998 30.78 66.08 15.97
C ILE A 998 29.40 65.57 15.55
N GLY A 999 28.86 66.07 14.44
CA GLY A 999 27.57 65.64 13.89
C GLY A 999 27.65 64.43 12.96
N TRP A 1000 28.86 63.92 12.67
CA TRP A 1000 29.07 62.96 11.58
C TRP A 1000 28.16 61.73 11.67
N ALA A 1001 28.10 61.06 12.83
CA ALA A 1001 27.34 59.83 13.00
C ALA A 1001 25.83 60.06 12.73
N VAL A 1002 25.29 61.18 13.21
CA VAL A 1002 23.88 61.55 13.02
C VAL A 1002 23.59 61.99 11.58
N LYS A 1003 24.57 62.53 10.85
CA LYS A 1003 24.38 62.90 9.44
C LYS A 1003 24.31 61.67 8.53
N GLN A 1004 25.04 60.60 8.84
CA GLN A 1004 25.08 59.39 7.99
C GLN A 1004 23.77 58.59 7.99
N VAL A 1005 22.99 58.65 9.08
CA VAL A 1005 21.92 57.68 9.33
C VAL A 1005 20.65 57.90 8.50
N TYR A 1006 20.43 59.11 7.97
CA TYR A 1006 19.22 59.40 7.20
C TYR A 1006 19.10 58.54 5.95
N ARG A 1007 20.23 58.32 5.25
CA ARG A 1007 20.25 57.42 4.08
C ARG A 1007 20.00 55.98 4.50
N ILE A 1008 20.68 55.51 5.54
CA ILE A 1008 20.50 54.15 6.08
C ILE A 1008 19.02 53.90 6.43
N LYS A 1009 18.39 54.78 7.21
CA LYS A 1009 16.97 54.67 7.57
C LYS A 1009 16.06 54.64 6.35
N SER A 1010 16.30 55.52 5.38
CA SER A 1010 15.49 55.57 4.15
C SER A 1010 15.58 54.28 3.33
N LEU A 1011 16.71 53.56 3.38
CA LEU A 1011 16.85 52.26 2.73
C LEU A 1011 16.06 51.17 3.47
N TYR A 1012 16.11 51.15 4.81
CA TYR A 1012 15.28 50.24 5.60
C TYR A 1012 13.78 50.46 5.36
N ASP A 1013 13.33 51.71 5.20
CA ASP A 1013 11.92 52.05 4.95
C ASP A 1013 11.39 51.54 3.60
N LEU A 1014 12.27 51.12 2.69
CA LEU A 1014 11.89 50.52 1.40
C LEU A 1014 11.71 48.99 1.47
N LEU A 1015 12.17 48.36 2.54
CA LEU A 1015 12.20 46.89 2.70
C LEU A 1015 10.97 46.39 3.46
N SER A 1016 10.47 45.22 3.08
CA SER A 1016 9.25 44.64 3.68
C SER A 1016 9.56 43.75 4.88
N ASN A 1017 10.78 43.19 4.95
CA ASN A 1017 11.22 42.34 6.05
C ASN A 1017 12.71 42.60 6.33
N TYR A 1018 13.04 42.91 7.58
CA TYR A 1018 14.41 43.19 8.02
C TYR A 1018 14.53 43.05 9.53
N THR A 1019 15.77 42.93 10.02
CA THR A 1019 16.10 42.98 11.44
C THR A 1019 16.84 44.27 11.77
N LEU A 1020 16.42 44.96 12.84
CA LEU A 1020 17.15 46.11 13.38
C LEU A 1020 17.75 45.72 14.72
N ILE A 1021 19.04 45.96 14.91
CA ILE A 1021 19.72 45.75 16.18
C ILE A 1021 20.44 47.04 16.53
N PHE A 1022 20.16 47.58 17.71
CA PHE A 1022 20.79 48.76 18.24
C PHE A 1022 21.67 48.39 19.44
N ASP A 1023 22.80 49.04 19.59
CA ASP A 1023 23.70 48.92 20.73
C ASP A 1023 24.00 50.30 21.29
N GLU A 1024 23.30 50.63 22.37
CA GLU A 1024 23.38 51.92 23.04
C GLU A 1024 24.54 51.93 24.05
N PRO A 1025 25.46 52.90 23.97
CA PRO A 1025 26.57 53.00 24.91
C PRO A 1025 26.10 53.58 26.25
N VAL A 1026 26.52 52.97 27.35
CA VAL A 1026 26.23 53.43 28.72
C VAL A 1026 27.53 53.80 29.41
N TYR A 1027 27.65 55.06 29.82
CA TYR A 1027 28.78 55.56 30.60
C TYR A 1027 28.57 55.33 32.10
N LYS A 1028 29.66 55.23 32.85
CA LYS A 1028 29.68 54.97 34.30
C LYS A 1028 29.11 56.11 35.14
#